data_AF-A0A4V1IXK5-F1
#
_entry.id   AF-A0A4V1IXK5-F1
#
_cell.length_a   1.000
_cell.length_b   1.000
_cell.length_c   1.000
_cell.angle_alpha   90.00
_cell.angle_beta   90.00
_cell.angle_gamma   90.00
#
_symmetry.space_group_name_H-M   'P 1'
#
loop_
_entity.id
_entity.type
_entity.pdbx_description
1 polymer ?
#
loop_
_entity_poly.entity_id
_entity_poly.type
_entity_poly.pdbx_seq_one_letter_code
_entity_poly.pdbx_strand_id
1 'polypeptide(L)'
;DSEQDFEEELELERLRQQAVRRIRENQGTDRVLNDLDIKIALLERNSITLEEVIKASRRHYRVVDDLELAHAMLKGLDKESRQRLEGYQQLFYLLQTHPPYLARLLTALRDGAPDRVKRVVETVVLTVFGFAQNPREEYLLLKLFKAAIAQEMEGIESPEEFLRSNPTFIKLAIHYQRGAKERKYLRDLLQPLVRYILEDPNLDLETDPLVIYRSLIREEESRTGVRSARTYDVTREDALADVDTRSRLIEHLKQLRALTDQFVEAIQSSLPYMPYGIRYLAKELKEAMLRKFPEEQETQVMKVVGNLVYYRYINPAIVAPESFDVIETLVSPGQRRKLAEVAKMLNQVSMGRLFDKDNLFLQPLNNYVAYTSEKFARYSHAVTEVPDAEQYFRMDEFQDFVTTSSKPTIYISPEEMFSLHAILETNLEQLVDGPGDPLRQVLIDLGPAPHLPESMEEGKGSEIALELSSHLAGKDQAGEVEGGESAGMKHLFFETKRSILYIIRIQSGPSLLDIMERPVTQWEEQEYAQLRMKESSRKATVPRPAAARQSLMNLTGITFAGLKQSAMESMKKLEDAGMITRENEYQEMVNAVVADIRNKHRRRIQRREELGTIRVTLVNLGEKSAYLDEQKEAYMDYIQGCMAQLSTKMKRSRALPFTKQYFHRRELEKLGRVPKFGSYKYTAERLHQKGVLLGVEGYSPR
;
A
#
# COMPACT_ATOMS: atom_id res chain seq x y z
N ASP A 1 -29.42 10.27 19.01
CA ASP A 1 -28.33 9.46 19.58
C ASP A 1 -28.07 8.18 18.84
N SER A 2 -28.80 7.08 19.04
CA SER A 2 -28.44 5.80 18.40
C SER A 2 -28.65 5.76 16.87
N GLU A 3 -29.42 6.69 16.30
CA GLU A 3 -29.68 6.77 14.86
C GLU A 3 -28.62 7.57 14.12
N GLN A 4 -28.25 8.75 14.63
CA GLN A 4 -27.07 9.48 14.13
C GLN A 4 -25.83 8.59 14.20
N ASP A 5 -25.68 7.82 15.28
CA ASP A 5 -24.60 6.83 15.36
C ASP A 5 -24.70 5.78 14.23
N PHE A 6 -25.90 5.30 13.90
CA PHE A 6 -26.08 4.29 12.85
C PHE A 6 -25.91 4.88 11.44
N GLU A 7 -26.37 6.09 11.20
CA GLU A 7 -26.20 6.83 9.95
C GLU A 7 -24.72 7.18 9.71
N GLU A 8 -24.01 7.67 10.73
CA GLU A 8 -22.57 7.93 10.66
C GLU A 8 -21.78 6.63 10.38
N GLU A 9 -22.23 5.50 10.89
CA GLU A 9 -21.62 4.18 10.65
C GLU A 9 -21.87 3.68 9.22
N LEU A 10 -23.09 3.83 8.71
CA LEU A 10 -23.44 3.51 7.32
C LEU A 10 -22.71 4.44 6.34
N GLU A 11 -22.62 5.73 6.66
CA GLU A 11 -21.86 6.69 5.86
C GLU A 11 -20.37 6.32 5.83
N LEU A 12 -19.80 5.94 6.96
CA LEU A 12 -18.41 5.50 7.07
C LEU A 12 -18.15 4.26 6.20
N GLU A 13 -19.00 3.24 6.28
CA GLU A 13 -18.89 2.03 5.44
C GLU A 13 -18.98 2.37 3.95
N ARG A 14 -19.93 3.23 3.55
CA ARG A 14 -20.07 3.68 2.16
C ARG A 14 -18.84 4.44 1.67
N LEU A 15 -18.28 5.34 2.48
CA LEU A 15 -17.10 6.11 2.11
C LEU A 15 -15.85 5.22 2.02
N ARG A 16 -15.73 4.20 2.89
CA ARG A 16 -14.67 3.17 2.80
C ARG A 16 -14.76 2.39 1.50
N GLN A 17 -15.96 1.94 1.12
CA GLN A 17 -16.18 1.28 -0.16
C GLN A 17 -15.72 2.15 -1.33
N GLN A 18 -16.10 3.43 -1.33
CA GLN A 18 -15.71 4.37 -2.37
C GLN A 18 -14.18 4.58 -2.40
N ALA A 19 -13.52 4.59 -1.24
CA ALA A 19 -12.09 4.80 -1.15
C ALA A 19 -11.31 3.59 -1.66
N VAL A 20 -11.70 2.36 -1.30
CA VAL A 20 -11.09 1.12 -1.82
C VAL A 20 -11.22 1.05 -3.34
N ARG A 21 -12.40 1.37 -3.89
CA ARG A 21 -12.63 1.45 -5.34
C ARG A 21 -11.69 2.43 -6.02
N ARG A 22 -11.63 3.67 -5.53
CA ARG A 22 -10.74 4.70 -6.09
C ARG A 22 -9.26 4.34 -5.98
N ILE A 23 -8.82 3.71 -4.90
CA ILE A 23 -7.43 3.23 -4.78
C ILE A 23 -7.11 2.24 -5.89
N ARG A 24 -8.00 1.27 -6.14
CA ARG A 24 -7.81 0.25 -7.17
C ARG A 24 -7.82 0.85 -8.58
N GLU A 25 -8.77 1.73 -8.87
CA GLU A 25 -8.83 2.46 -10.14
C GLU A 25 -7.53 3.23 -10.38
N ASN A 26 -7.06 3.98 -9.39
CA ASN A 26 -5.80 4.72 -9.47
C ASN A 26 -4.60 3.79 -9.66
N GLN A 27 -4.51 2.68 -8.90
CA GLN A 27 -3.43 1.70 -9.08
C GLN A 27 -3.47 1.01 -10.45
N GLY A 28 -4.66 0.75 -10.98
CA GLY A 28 -4.86 0.23 -12.33
C GLY A 28 -4.33 1.20 -13.37
N THR A 29 -4.77 2.47 -13.31
CA THR A 29 -4.32 3.53 -14.22
C THR A 29 -2.81 3.77 -14.11
N ASP A 30 -2.27 3.85 -12.89
CA ASP A 30 -0.82 3.93 -12.64
C ASP A 30 -0.05 2.80 -13.34
N ARG A 31 -0.53 1.55 -13.25
CA ARG A 31 0.12 0.40 -13.90
C ARG A 31 0.09 0.52 -15.42
N VAL A 32 -1.04 0.95 -15.99
CA VAL A 32 -1.16 1.17 -17.44
C VAL A 32 -0.22 2.28 -17.90
N LEU A 33 -0.14 3.39 -17.16
CA LEU A 33 0.75 4.51 -17.48
C LEU A 33 2.22 4.10 -17.41
N ASN A 34 2.64 3.37 -16.37
CA ASN A 34 4.00 2.85 -16.27
C ASN A 34 4.37 1.91 -17.43
N ASP A 35 3.44 1.06 -17.88
CA ASP A 35 3.66 0.19 -19.04
C ASP A 35 3.76 0.99 -20.36
N LEU A 36 2.94 2.03 -20.52
CA LEU A 36 3.05 2.97 -21.63
C LEU A 36 4.38 3.72 -21.61
N ASP A 37 4.84 4.18 -20.45
CA ASP A 37 6.14 4.85 -20.26
C ASP A 37 7.30 3.96 -20.72
N ILE A 38 7.33 2.72 -20.25
CA ILE A 38 8.37 1.75 -20.64
C ILE A 38 8.34 1.55 -22.17
N LYS A 39 7.16 1.40 -22.75
CA LYS A 39 6.99 1.19 -24.19
C LYS A 39 7.37 2.43 -25.01
N ILE A 40 7.05 3.63 -24.55
CA ILE A 40 7.45 4.89 -25.18
C ILE A 40 8.97 5.04 -25.10
N ALA A 41 9.59 4.78 -23.95
CA ALA A 41 11.04 4.80 -23.80
C ALA A 41 11.75 3.79 -24.72
N LEU A 42 11.15 2.60 -24.91
CA LEU A 42 11.65 1.59 -25.85
C LEU A 42 11.45 2.01 -27.31
N LEU A 43 10.37 2.74 -27.62
CA LEU A 43 10.14 3.33 -28.94
C LEU A 43 11.16 4.42 -29.27
N GLU A 44 11.50 5.28 -28.31
CA GLU A 44 12.55 6.30 -28.45
C GLU A 44 13.93 5.68 -28.68
N ARG A 45 14.18 4.52 -28.07
CA ARG A 45 15.38 3.69 -28.31
C ARG A 45 15.29 2.80 -29.57
N ASN A 46 14.29 3.00 -30.42
CA ASN A 46 14.02 2.23 -31.65
C ASN A 46 13.98 0.69 -31.44
N SER A 47 13.68 0.24 -30.22
CA SER A 47 13.71 -1.17 -29.84
C SER A 47 12.35 -1.86 -30.01
N ILE A 48 11.27 -1.09 -30.21
CA ILE A 48 9.89 -1.57 -30.40
C ILE A 48 9.22 -0.79 -31.55
N THR A 49 8.26 -1.41 -32.25
CA THR A 49 7.50 -0.76 -33.31
C THR A 49 6.30 0.02 -32.76
N LEU A 50 5.93 1.13 -33.43
CA LEU A 50 4.79 1.95 -33.00
C LEU A 50 3.46 1.17 -33.00
N GLU A 51 3.32 0.14 -33.83
CA GLU A 51 2.12 -0.72 -33.84
C GLU A 51 1.92 -1.50 -32.54
N GLU A 52 3.01 -1.93 -31.89
CA GLU A 52 2.95 -2.62 -30.59
C GLU A 52 2.54 -1.67 -29.46
N VAL A 53 3.02 -0.42 -29.49
CA VAL A 53 2.61 0.65 -28.56
C VAL A 53 1.13 1.00 -28.76
N ILE A 54 0.65 1.07 -30.01
CA ILE A 54 -0.77 1.33 -30.33
C ILE A 54 -1.67 0.18 -29.93
N LYS A 55 -1.22 -1.08 -30.11
CA LYS A 55 -2.00 -2.26 -29.69
C LYS A 55 -2.11 -2.32 -28.17
N ALA A 56 -1.04 -2.00 -27.46
CA ALA A 56 -1.04 -1.87 -26.00
C ALA A 56 -1.99 -0.76 -25.55
N SER A 57 -1.87 0.43 -26.14
CA SER A 57 -2.79 1.55 -25.94
C SER A 57 -4.25 1.08 -26.16
N ARG A 58 -4.65 0.71 -27.39
CA ARG A 58 -6.03 0.34 -27.75
C ARG A 58 -6.65 -0.80 -26.95
N ARG A 59 -5.86 -1.78 -26.48
CA ARG A 59 -6.36 -2.88 -25.65
C ARG A 59 -6.88 -2.40 -24.28
N HIS A 60 -6.26 -1.37 -23.71
CA HIS A 60 -6.67 -0.84 -22.40
C HIS A 60 -7.89 0.12 -22.47
N TYR A 61 -8.28 0.60 -23.66
CA TYR A 61 -9.36 1.59 -23.83
C TYR A 61 -10.74 1.01 -24.15
N ARG A 62 -10.95 -0.32 -24.07
CA ARG A 62 -12.30 -0.89 -24.12
C ARG A 62 -12.97 -0.74 -22.76
N VAL A 63 -13.83 0.27 -22.63
CA VAL A 63 -14.90 0.30 -21.65
C VAL A 63 -15.94 -0.70 -22.14
N VAL A 64 -15.89 -1.93 -21.64
CA VAL A 64 -17.02 -2.86 -21.76
C VAL A 64 -17.95 -2.54 -20.60
N ASP A 65 -19.21 -2.28 -20.93
CA ASP A 65 -20.30 -2.02 -19.99
C ASP A 65 -20.67 -3.35 -19.33
N ASP A 66 -19.98 -3.69 -18.24
CA ASP A 66 -20.07 -4.99 -17.55
C ASP A 66 -21.26 -5.07 -16.56
N LEU A 67 -22.25 -4.19 -16.74
CA LEU A 67 -23.42 -4.11 -15.87
C LEU A 67 -24.44 -5.25 -16.14
N GLU A 68 -24.36 -5.91 -17.29
CA GLU A 68 -25.28 -6.98 -17.69
C GLU A 68 -24.85 -8.38 -17.19
N LEU A 69 -23.55 -8.64 -16.99
CA LEU A 69 -23.06 -9.96 -16.52
C LEU A 69 -23.14 -10.10 -14.98
N ALA A 70 -22.94 -9.01 -14.25
CA ALA A 70 -23.14 -8.96 -12.79
C ALA A 70 -24.60 -9.21 -12.40
N HIS A 71 -25.55 -8.75 -13.23
CA HIS A 71 -26.97 -9.03 -13.07
C HIS A 71 -27.36 -10.48 -13.43
N ALA A 72 -26.55 -11.18 -14.22
CA ALA A 72 -26.80 -12.57 -14.60
C ALA A 72 -26.40 -13.58 -13.50
N MET A 73 -25.38 -13.28 -12.68
CA MET A 73 -24.97 -14.17 -11.58
C MET A 73 -25.74 -13.95 -10.26
N LEU A 74 -26.42 -12.81 -10.10
CA LEU A 74 -27.21 -12.50 -8.89
C LEU A 74 -28.71 -12.81 -9.01
N LYS A 75 -29.19 -13.26 -10.16
CA LYS A 75 -30.57 -13.74 -10.36
C LYS A 75 -30.65 -15.27 -10.29
N GLY A 76 -30.58 -15.77 -9.07
CA GLY A 76 -30.83 -17.17 -8.75
C GLY A 76 -29.86 -17.70 -7.70
N LEU A 77 -29.96 -17.20 -6.46
CA LEU A 77 -29.20 -17.77 -5.34
C LEU A 77 -29.74 -19.17 -5.02
N ASP A 78 -29.24 -20.15 -5.76
CA ASP A 78 -29.44 -21.57 -5.49
C ASP A 78 -28.86 -21.91 -4.10
N LYS A 79 -29.38 -22.93 -3.42
CA LYS A 79 -28.95 -23.27 -2.03
C LYS A 79 -27.43 -23.49 -1.95
N GLU A 80 -26.83 -24.08 -2.98
CA GLU A 80 -25.39 -24.34 -3.09
C GLU A 80 -24.56 -23.06 -3.26
N SER A 81 -25.06 -22.07 -4.01
CA SER A 81 -24.34 -20.80 -4.21
C SER A 81 -24.22 -19.98 -2.93
N ARG A 82 -25.26 -20.02 -2.08
CA ARG A 82 -25.23 -19.40 -0.74
C ARG A 82 -24.25 -20.09 0.19
N GLN A 83 -24.24 -21.43 0.20
CA GLN A 83 -23.29 -22.20 1.01
C GLN A 83 -21.83 -21.93 0.59
N ARG A 84 -21.55 -21.84 -0.71
CA ARG A 84 -20.21 -21.47 -1.20
C ARG A 84 -19.81 -20.06 -0.78
N LEU A 85 -20.73 -19.10 -0.86
CA LEU A 85 -20.47 -17.73 -0.44
C LEU A 85 -20.19 -17.64 1.07
N GLU A 86 -20.93 -18.39 1.90
CA GLU A 86 -20.65 -18.54 3.33
C GLU A 86 -19.26 -19.18 3.57
N GLY A 87 -18.87 -20.18 2.77
CA GLY A 87 -17.54 -20.78 2.83
C GLY A 87 -16.42 -19.77 2.53
N TYR A 88 -16.59 -18.92 1.52
CA TYR A 88 -15.61 -17.86 1.21
C TYR A 88 -15.57 -16.79 2.31
N GLN A 89 -16.71 -16.41 2.89
CA GLN A 89 -16.75 -15.50 4.04
C GLN A 89 -15.95 -16.05 5.24
N GLN A 90 -16.05 -17.35 5.49
CA GLN A 90 -15.28 -18.02 6.55
C GLN A 90 -13.78 -18.08 6.20
N LEU A 91 -13.45 -18.42 4.96
CA LEU A 91 -12.06 -18.49 4.49
C LEU A 91 -11.34 -17.16 4.68
N PHE A 92 -11.91 -16.06 4.17
CA PHE A 92 -11.27 -14.75 4.29
C PHE A 92 -11.22 -14.24 5.73
N TYR A 93 -12.23 -14.55 6.55
CA TYR A 93 -12.18 -14.25 7.98
C TYR A 93 -11.00 -14.97 8.65
N LEU A 94 -10.85 -16.28 8.39
CA LEU A 94 -9.76 -17.10 8.94
C LEU A 94 -8.40 -16.55 8.50
N LEU A 95 -8.25 -16.18 7.23
CA LEU A 95 -7.00 -15.60 6.71
C LEU A 95 -6.68 -14.22 7.31
N GLN A 96 -7.69 -13.43 7.68
CA GLN A 96 -7.49 -12.15 8.39
C GLN A 96 -7.06 -12.36 9.85
N THR A 97 -7.70 -13.30 10.56
CA THR A 97 -7.49 -13.47 12.01
C THR A 97 -6.33 -14.39 12.35
N HIS A 98 -5.91 -15.26 11.44
CA HIS A 98 -4.76 -16.16 11.59
C HIS A 98 -3.64 -15.82 10.59
N PRO A 99 -2.75 -14.88 10.95
CA PRO A 99 -1.58 -14.48 10.17
C PRO A 99 -0.66 -15.61 9.65
N PRO A 100 -0.42 -16.72 10.38
CA PRO A 100 0.55 -17.73 9.95
C PRO A 100 0.28 -18.33 8.58
N TYR A 101 -1.00 -18.52 8.20
CA TYR A 101 -1.34 -19.09 6.89
C TYR A 101 -0.83 -18.21 5.74
N LEU A 102 -1.11 -16.91 5.78
CA LEU A 102 -0.64 -15.98 4.76
C LEU A 102 0.88 -15.79 4.82
N ALA A 103 1.49 -15.79 6.01
CA ALA A 103 2.95 -15.69 6.16
C ALA A 103 3.69 -16.88 5.50
N ARG A 104 3.21 -18.11 5.73
CA ARG A 104 3.73 -19.32 5.07
C ARG A 104 3.51 -19.28 3.57
N LEU A 105 2.33 -18.82 3.12
CA LEU A 105 2.04 -18.67 1.69
C LEU A 105 3.03 -17.72 1.00
N LEU A 106 3.30 -16.56 1.60
CA LEU A 106 4.24 -15.57 1.04
C LEU A 106 5.67 -16.11 0.93
N THR A 107 6.06 -16.98 1.86
CA THR A 107 7.36 -17.65 1.88
C THR A 107 7.42 -18.76 0.83
N ALA A 108 6.39 -19.60 0.74
CA ALA A 108 6.28 -20.67 -0.26
C ALA A 108 6.34 -20.13 -1.70
N LEU A 109 5.70 -18.99 -1.96
CA LEU A 109 5.68 -18.38 -3.28
C LEU A 109 7.03 -17.75 -3.67
N ARG A 110 7.94 -17.49 -2.72
CA ARG A 110 9.23 -16.82 -2.95
C ARG A 110 10.06 -17.53 -4.01
N ASP A 111 10.24 -18.85 -3.85
CA ASP A 111 11.29 -19.61 -4.55
C ASP A 111 10.80 -20.39 -5.79
N GLY A 112 9.48 -20.38 -6.08
CA GLY A 112 8.92 -21.19 -7.19
C GLY A 112 7.78 -20.58 -8.02
N ALA A 113 7.16 -19.48 -7.57
CA ALA A 113 5.96 -18.97 -8.25
C ALA A 113 6.29 -17.98 -9.39
N PRO A 114 5.55 -18.03 -10.52
CA PRO A 114 5.61 -17.00 -11.56
C PRO A 114 5.30 -15.61 -11.00
N ASP A 115 5.94 -14.56 -11.54
CA ASP A 115 5.71 -13.18 -11.11
C ASP A 115 4.25 -12.73 -11.22
N ARG A 116 3.47 -13.30 -12.16
CA ARG A 116 2.02 -13.06 -12.27
C ARG A 116 1.29 -13.50 -11.00
N VAL A 117 1.61 -14.68 -10.48
CA VAL A 117 0.99 -15.25 -9.27
C VAL A 117 1.35 -14.42 -8.04
N LYS A 118 2.63 -14.03 -7.91
CA LYS A 118 3.09 -13.16 -6.81
C LYS A 118 2.32 -11.84 -6.76
N ARG A 119 2.14 -11.18 -7.90
CA ARG A 119 1.36 -9.91 -7.98
C ARG A 119 -0.12 -10.09 -7.65
N VAL A 120 -0.71 -11.23 -8.02
CA VAL A 120 -2.10 -11.55 -7.66
C VAL A 120 -2.20 -11.69 -6.15
N VAL A 121 -1.35 -12.50 -5.51
CA VAL A 121 -1.36 -12.64 -4.04
C VAL A 121 -1.10 -11.32 -3.34
N GLU A 122 -0.16 -10.51 -3.82
CA GLU A 122 0.09 -9.16 -3.27
C GLU A 122 -1.17 -8.28 -3.32
N THR A 123 -1.88 -8.28 -4.46
CA THR A 123 -3.10 -7.50 -4.65
C THR A 123 -4.25 -8.03 -3.79
N VAL A 124 -4.40 -9.36 -3.69
CA VAL A 124 -5.46 -10.00 -2.89
C VAL A 124 -5.22 -9.77 -1.40
N VAL A 125 -3.99 -9.91 -0.90
CA VAL A 125 -3.67 -9.63 0.51
C VAL A 125 -4.02 -8.19 0.84
N LEU A 126 -3.57 -7.21 0.05
CA LEU A 126 -3.92 -5.80 0.29
C LEU A 126 -5.44 -5.56 0.26
N THR A 127 -6.16 -6.25 -0.62
CA THR A 127 -7.62 -6.19 -0.70
C THR A 127 -8.30 -6.75 0.54
N VAL A 128 -7.85 -7.93 1.00
CA VAL A 128 -8.41 -8.61 2.17
C VAL A 128 -8.25 -7.75 3.41
N PHE A 129 -7.16 -7.00 3.53
CA PHE A 129 -6.95 -6.03 4.61
C PHE A 129 -7.36 -4.58 4.22
N GLY A 130 -8.24 -4.41 3.23
CA GLY A 130 -8.83 -3.10 2.86
C GLY A 130 -7.83 -1.97 2.64
N PHE A 131 -6.63 -2.28 2.15
CA PHE A 131 -5.50 -1.36 2.00
C PHE A 131 -5.14 -0.61 3.30
N ALA A 132 -5.39 -1.22 4.46
CA ALA A 132 -5.15 -0.67 5.79
C ALA A 132 -5.84 0.69 6.04
N GLN A 133 -7.00 0.95 5.41
CA GLN A 133 -7.77 2.16 5.69
C GLN A 133 -8.49 2.13 7.05
N ASN A 134 -8.83 0.93 7.52
CA ASN A 134 -9.50 0.70 8.78
C ASN A 134 -8.46 0.38 9.86
N PRO A 135 -8.51 0.98 11.08
CA PRO A 135 -7.57 0.66 12.15
C PRO A 135 -7.55 -0.84 12.50
N ARG A 136 -8.69 -1.55 12.38
CA ARG A 136 -8.74 -3.00 12.60
C ARG A 136 -7.93 -3.75 11.56
N GLU A 137 -8.14 -3.42 10.28
CA GLU A 137 -7.44 -4.09 9.18
C GLU A 137 -5.95 -3.71 9.15
N GLU A 138 -5.61 -2.47 9.50
CA GLU A 138 -4.24 -2.01 9.68
C GLU A 138 -3.55 -2.81 10.80
N TYR A 139 -4.21 -2.97 11.96
CA TYR A 139 -3.71 -3.81 13.05
C TYR A 139 -3.48 -5.27 12.62
N LEU A 140 -4.44 -5.89 11.94
CA LEU A 140 -4.31 -7.28 11.47
C LEU A 140 -3.24 -7.43 10.38
N LEU A 141 -3.09 -6.44 9.49
CA LEU A 141 -2.03 -6.42 8.48
C LEU A 141 -0.64 -6.29 9.12
N LEU A 142 -0.51 -5.48 10.18
CA LEU A 142 0.75 -5.39 10.93
C LEU A 142 1.06 -6.71 11.66
N LYS A 143 0.05 -7.43 12.18
CA LYS A 143 0.22 -8.80 12.69
C LYS A 143 0.65 -9.79 11.61
N LEU A 144 0.13 -9.64 10.38
CA LEU A 144 0.61 -10.41 9.23
C LEU A 144 2.08 -10.12 8.93
N PHE A 145 2.51 -8.87 8.93
CA PHE A 145 3.91 -8.56 8.73
C PHE A 145 4.81 -9.10 9.82
N LYS A 146 4.40 -9.04 11.09
CA LYS A 146 5.11 -9.68 12.21
C LYS A 146 5.30 -11.18 11.98
N ALA A 147 4.22 -11.89 11.62
CA ALA A 147 4.29 -13.32 11.31
C ALA A 147 5.16 -13.62 10.08
N ALA A 148 5.07 -12.81 9.03
CA ALA A 148 5.89 -12.96 7.83
C ALA A 148 7.38 -12.71 8.11
N ILE A 149 7.71 -11.71 8.94
CA ILE A 149 9.10 -11.46 9.39
C ILE A 149 9.61 -12.68 10.15
N ALA A 150 8.83 -13.23 11.10
CA ALA A 150 9.24 -14.41 11.87
C ALA A 150 9.48 -15.63 10.96
N GLN A 151 8.58 -15.89 10.00
CA GLN A 151 8.71 -16.99 9.06
C GLN A 151 9.92 -16.83 8.12
N GLU A 152 10.16 -15.61 7.61
CA GLU A 152 11.33 -15.33 6.77
C GLU A 152 12.63 -15.42 7.57
N MET A 153 12.60 -15.07 8.86
CA MET A 153 13.77 -15.24 9.72
C MET A 153 14.18 -16.69 9.81
N GLU A 154 13.26 -17.67 9.86
CA GLU A 154 13.61 -19.10 9.95
C GLU A 154 14.55 -19.56 8.81
N GLY A 155 14.38 -19.03 7.60
CA GLY A 155 15.17 -19.40 6.42
C GLY A 155 16.52 -18.70 6.25
N ILE A 156 16.89 -17.75 7.11
CA ILE A 156 18.09 -16.91 6.93
C ILE A 156 19.23 -17.37 7.83
N GLU A 157 20.41 -17.65 7.28
CA GLU A 157 21.53 -18.17 8.07
C GLU A 157 22.41 -17.07 8.66
N SER A 158 22.41 -15.88 8.07
CA SER A 158 23.21 -14.74 8.54
C SER A 158 22.47 -13.40 8.42
N PRO A 159 22.73 -12.42 9.32
CA PRO A 159 22.13 -11.09 9.22
C PRO A 159 22.42 -10.37 7.90
N GLU A 160 23.59 -10.62 7.30
CA GLU A 160 23.97 -10.03 6.02
C GLU A 160 23.19 -10.58 4.83
N GLU A 161 22.73 -11.82 4.90
CA GLU A 161 21.91 -12.44 3.87
C GLU A 161 20.56 -11.73 3.72
N PHE A 162 19.97 -11.26 4.83
CA PHE A 162 18.74 -10.46 4.79
C PHE A 162 18.92 -9.16 3.98
N LEU A 163 20.12 -8.56 3.99
CA LEU A 163 20.39 -7.35 3.21
C LEU A 163 20.36 -7.64 1.71
N ARG A 164 20.75 -8.85 1.29
CA ARG A 164 20.77 -9.28 -0.11
C ARG A 164 19.44 -9.88 -0.55
N SER A 165 18.65 -10.42 0.37
CA SER A 165 17.37 -11.03 0.05
C SER A 165 16.32 -9.98 -0.30
N ASN A 166 15.35 -10.36 -1.14
CA ASN A 166 14.15 -9.58 -1.44
C ASN A 166 12.92 -10.31 -0.89
N PRO A 167 12.67 -10.28 0.43
CA PRO A 167 11.53 -10.93 1.05
C PRO A 167 10.21 -10.45 0.44
N THR A 168 9.24 -11.34 0.27
CA THR A 168 7.96 -11.02 -0.37
C THR A 168 7.17 -9.98 0.45
N PHE A 169 7.27 -10.04 1.79
CA PHE A 169 6.57 -9.09 2.69
C PHE A 169 7.03 -7.64 2.51
N ILE A 170 8.24 -7.41 1.99
CA ILE A 170 8.78 -6.06 1.81
C ILE A 170 8.06 -5.35 0.66
N LYS A 171 7.68 -6.07 -0.40
CA LYS A 171 6.86 -5.51 -1.47
C LYS A 171 5.49 -5.10 -0.96
N LEU A 172 4.86 -5.94 -0.14
CA LEU A 172 3.60 -5.62 0.53
C LEU A 172 3.75 -4.43 1.49
N ALA A 173 4.85 -4.37 2.25
CA ALA A 173 5.14 -3.26 3.14
C ALA A 173 5.35 -1.95 2.38
N ILE A 174 6.01 -1.96 1.22
CA ILE A 174 6.16 -0.79 0.34
C ILE A 174 4.79 -0.33 -0.17
N HIS A 175 3.89 -1.25 -0.53
CA HIS A 175 2.54 -0.90 -0.94
C HIS A 175 1.71 -0.28 0.19
N TYR A 176 1.78 -0.86 1.39
CA TYR A 176 1.18 -0.28 2.60
C TYR A 176 1.77 1.11 2.89
N GLN A 177 3.08 1.29 2.70
CA GLN A 177 3.79 2.55 2.89
C GLN A 177 3.51 3.62 1.81
N ARG A 178 2.66 3.32 0.83
CA ARG A 178 2.18 4.30 -0.16
C ARG A 178 0.81 4.88 0.19
N GLY A 179 0.33 4.69 1.42
CA GLY A 179 -0.87 5.33 1.94
C GLY A 179 -0.78 6.86 2.02
N ALA A 180 -1.92 7.52 2.26
CA ALA A 180 -1.99 8.98 2.29
C ALA A 180 -1.15 9.60 3.42
N LYS A 181 -1.09 8.94 4.58
CA LYS A 181 -0.31 9.39 5.75
C LYS A 181 1.20 9.31 5.46
N GLU A 182 1.63 8.22 4.85
CA GLU A 182 3.03 7.91 4.55
C GLU A 182 3.55 8.78 3.40
N ARG A 183 2.73 9.02 2.37
CA ARG A 183 3.04 9.98 1.30
C ARG A 183 3.21 11.39 1.86
N LYS A 184 2.32 11.82 2.75
CA LYS A 184 2.42 13.14 3.40
C LYS A 184 3.73 13.26 4.17
N TYR A 185 4.09 12.26 4.97
CA TYR A 185 5.35 12.24 5.70
C TYR A 185 6.57 12.36 4.76
N LEU A 186 6.64 11.54 3.70
CA LEU A 186 7.75 11.58 2.75
C LEU A 186 7.82 12.91 2.01
N ARG A 187 6.67 13.49 1.65
CA ARG A 187 6.59 14.81 1.02
C ARG A 187 7.11 15.90 1.97
N ASP A 188 6.59 15.97 3.18
CA ASP A 188 6.99 17.00 4.16
C ASP A 188 8.49 16.92 4.50
N LEU A 189 9.05 15.71 4.55
CA LEU A 189 10.48 15.45 4.79
C LEU A 189 11.36 15.80 3.58
N LEU A 190 11.07 15.24 2.40
CA LEU A 190 12.00 15.23 1.26
C LEU A 190 11.76 16.39 0.30
N GLN A 191 10.54 16.91 0.18
CA GLN A 191 10.21 17.92 -0.82
C GLN A 191 11.07 19.20 -0.71
N PRO A 192 11.31 19.78 0.49
CA PRO A 192 12.17 20.97 0.60
C PRO A 192 13.60 20.72 0.12
N LEU A 193 14.17 19.56 0.47
CA LEU A 193 15.54 19.18 0.15
C LEU A 193 15.71 18.85 -1.34
N VAL A 194 14.74 18.12 -1.89
CA VAL A 194 14.72 17.77 -3.32
C VAL A 194 14.57 19.03 -4.15
N ARG A 195 13.63 19.93 -3.81
CA ARG A 195 13.47 21.21 -4.52
C ARG A 195 14.75 22.03 -4.53
N TYR A 196 15.45 22.13 -3.39
CA TYR A 196 16.74 22.82 -3.32
C TYR A 196 17.76 22.29 -4.33
N ILE A 197 17.87 20.95 -4.49
CA ILE A 197 18.79 20.32 -5.46
C ILE A 197 18.31 20.52 -6.91
N LEU A 198 17.00 20.50 -7.14
CA LEU A 198 16.42 20.63 -8.48
C LEU A 198 16.49 22.06 -9.02
N GLU A 199 16.34 23.06 -8.15
CA GLU A 199 16.30 24.48 -8.48
C GLU A 199 17.68 25.10 -8.68
N ASP A 200 18.75 24.50 -8.13
CA ASP A 200 20.12 24.99 -8.32
C ASP A 200 20.72 24.48 -9.66
N PRO A 201 20.86 25.36 -10.68
CA PRO A 201 21.42 24.98 -11.97
C PRO A 201 22.95 24.81 -11.91
N ASN A 202 23.63 25.46 -10.95
CA ASN A 202 25.09 25.49 -10.85
C ASN A 202 25.65 24.38 -9.97
N LEU A 203 24.79 23.69 -9.22
CA LEU A 203 25.16 22.55 -8.40
C LEU A 203 25.64 21.39 -9.29
N ASP A 204 26.90 21.01 -9.16
CA ASP A 204 27.47 19.81 -9.77
C ASP A 204 28.03 18.91 -8.67
N LEU A 205 27.56 17.66 -8.65
CA LEU A 205 27.91 16.64 -7.65
C LEU A 205 28.65 15.47 -8.29
N GLU A 206 29.19 15.65 -9.50
CA GLU A 206 29.98 14.61 -10.16
C GLU A 206 31.19 14.22 -9.31
N THR A 207 31.30 12.93 -9.02
CA THR A 207 32.37 12.39 -8.18
C THR A 207 33.45 11.66 -9.00
N ASP A 208 33.22 11.38 -10.29
CA ASP A 208 34.21 10.74 -11.16
C ASP A 208 35.26 11.74 -11.71
N PRO A 209 36.56 11.60 -11.36
CA PRO A 209 37.61 12.49 -11.84
C PRO A 209 37.75 12.55 -13.37
N LEU A 210 37.46 11.45 -14.08
CA LEU A 210 37.53 11.44 -15.55
C LEU A 210 36.44 12.28 -16.18
N VAL A 211 35.24 12.27 -15.60
CA VAL A 211 34.10 13.05 -16.09
C VAL A 211 34.35 14.53 -15.84
N ILE A 212 34.86 14.89 -14.66
CA ILE A 212 35.25 16.25 -14.30
C ILE A 212 36.35 16.76 -15.23
N TYR A 213 37.43 15.99 -15.43
CA TYR A 213 38.52 16.37 -16.32
C TYR A 213 38.03 16.61 -17.75
N ARG A 214 37.15 15.73 -18.26
CA ARG A 214 36.53 15.90 -19.59
C ARG A 214 35.52 17.06 -19.64
N SER A 215 34.89 17.45 -18.54
CA SER A 215 34.01 18.63 -18.51
C SER A 215 34.85 19.91 -18.55
N LEU A 216 35.95 19.96 -17.80
CA LEU A 216 36.88 21.08 -17.79
C LEU A 216 37.50 21.34 -19.17
N ILE A 217 37.87 20.27 -19.89
CA ILE A 217 38.33 20.40 -21.29
C ILE A 217 37.23 21.00 -22.17
N ARG A 218 35.98 20.50 -22.06
CA ARG A 218 34.85 21.00 -22.86
C ARG A 218 34.50 22.46 -22.52
N GLU A 219 34.60 22.84 -21.25
CA GLU A 219 34.42 24.22 -20.80
C GLU A 219 35.54 25.13 -21.32
N GLU A 220 36.79 24.67 -21.31
CA GLU A 220 37.93 25.39 -21.88
C GLU A 220 37.76 25.60 -23.39
N GLU A 221 37.39 24.55 -24.13
CA GLU A 221 37.17 24.60 -25.59
C GLU A 221 35.97 25.46 -25.97
N SER A 222 34.87 25.40 -25.21
CA SER A 222 33.70 26.24 -25.45
C SER A 222 33.96 27.72 -25.15
N ARG A 223 34.75 28.01 -24.11
CA ARG A 223 35.12 29.39 -23.74
C ARG A 223 36.15 29.99 -24.69
N THR A 224 37.12 29.22 -25.14
CA THR A 224 38.24 29.70 -25.97
C THR A 224 37.99 29.55 -27.48
N GLY A 225 37.08 28.65 -27.88
CA GLY A 225 36.84 28.30 -29.28
C GLY A 225 37.98 27.50 -29.93
N VAL A 226 39.01 27.14 -29.17
CA VAL A 226 40.20 26.42 -29.63
C VAL A 226 40.28 25.09 -28.90
N ARG A 227 40.71 24.04 -29.61
CA ARG A 227 40.92 22.71 -29.02
C ARG A 227 41.92 22.80 -27.88
N SER A 228 41.59 22.19 -26.74
CA SER A 228 42.48 22.21 -25.57
C SER A 228 43.79 21.47 -25.87
N ALA A 229 44.87 21.90 -25.23
CA ALA A 229 46.17 21.21 -25.29
C ALA A 229 46.18 19.92 -24.44
N ARG A 230 45.16 19.70 -23.61
CA ARG A 230 45.00 18.52 -22.75
C ARG A 230 44.58 17.30 -23.57
N THR A 231 45.12 16.12 -23.23
CA THR A 231 44.73 14.85 -23.86
C THR A 231 43.37 14.38 -23.32
N TYR A 232 42.52 13.83 -24.18
CA TYR A 232 41.16 13.38 -23.82
C TYR A 232 41.11 11.98 -23.17
N ASP A 233 42.03 11.11 -23.59
CA ASP A 233 42.16 9.75 -23.08
C ASP A 233 43.30 9.71 -22.08
N VAL A 234 42.93 9.71 -20.80
CA VAL A 234 43.85 9.71 -19.68
C VAL A 234 43.38 8.69 -18.64
N THR A 235 44.31 8.19 -17.84
CA THR A 235 43.96 7.29 -16.74
C THR A 235 43.31 8.07 -15.58
N ARG A 236 42.61 7.37 -14.68
CA ARG A 236 41.98 7.99 -13.49
C ARG A 236 43.01 8.70 -12.61
N GLU A 237 44.22 8.15 -12.53
CA GLU A 237 45.31 8.68 -11.71
C GLU A 237 45.87 9.98 -12.31
N ASP A 238 46.06 10.00 -13.63
CA ASP A 238 46.52 11.20 -14.35
C ASP A 238 45.50 12.35 -14.29
N ALA A 239 44.20 12.02 -14.36
CA ALA A 239 43.13 13.02 -14.19
C ALA A 239 43.10 13.60 -12.76
N LEU A 240 43.44 12.80 -11.74
CA LEU A 240 43.58 13.25 -10.34
C LEU A 240 44.84 14.07 -10.10
N ALA A 241 45.88 13.88 -10.91
CA ALA A 241 47.11 14.65 -10.84
C ALA A 241 46.95 16.09 -11.35
N ASP A 242 45.94 16.35 -12.21
CA ASP A 242 45.60 17.69 -12.68
C ASP A 242 45.07 18.59 -11.55
N VAL A 243 45.67 19.77 -11.41
CA VAL A 243 45.40 20.70 -10.29
C VAL A 243 43.97 21.26 -10.36
N ASP A 244 43.49 21.57 -11.55
CA ASP A 244 42.15 22.13 -11.74
C ASP A 244 41.06 21.08 -11.47
N THR A 245 41.26 19.86 -11.99
CA THR A 245 40.37 18.71 -11.75
C THR A 245 40.30 18.36 -10.27
N ARG A 246 41.44 18.31 -9.58
CA ARG A 246 41.49 18.04 -8.14
C ARG A 246 40.79 19.13 -7.32
N SER A 247 40.97 20.40 -7.69
CA SER A 247 40.34 21.52 -6.98
C SER A 247 38.82 21.48 -7.12
N ARG A 248 38.31 21.21 -8.33
CA ARG A 248 36.88 21.06 -8.59
C ARG A 248 36.28 19.84 -7.86
N LEU A 249 36.98 18.71 -7.87
CA LEU A 249 36.58 17.53 -7.11
C LEU A 249 36.47 17.81 -5.61
N ILE A 250 37.43 18.53 -5.00
CA ILE A 250 37.37 18.90 -3.58
C ILE A 250 36.14 19.79 -3.29
N GLU A 251 35.79 20.70 -4.18
CA GLU A 251 34.58 21.51 -4.07
C GLU A 251 33.31 20.65 -4.11
N HIS A 252 33.20 19.74 -5.09
CA HIS A 252 32.08 18.80 -5.21
C HIS A 252 31.94 17.92 -3.95
N LEU A 253 33.04 17.40 -3.41
CA LEU A 253 33.02 16.59 -2.18
C LEU A 253 32.56 17.39 -0.95
N LYS A 254 32.93 18.67 -0.84
CA LYS A 254 32.45 19.55 0.24
C LYS A 254 30.96 19.82 0.11
N GLN A 255 30.47 20.08 -1.11
CA GLN A 255 29.05 20.28 -1.39
C GLN A 255 28.24 19.01 -1.11
N LEU A 256 28.72 17.85 -1.58
CA LEU A 256 28.11 16.55 -1.33
C LEU A 256 27.99 16.25 0.17
N ARG A 257 29.05 16.54 0.94
CA ARG A 257 29.02 16.41 2.39
C ARG A 257 27.98 17.32 3.03
N ALA A 258 27.98 18.61 2.67
CA ALA A 258 27.04 19.59 3.23
C ALA A 258 25.58 19.23 2.94
N LEU A 259 25.28 18.80 1.70
CA LEU A 259 23.95 18.31 1.34
C LEU A 259 23.59 17.04 2.13
N THR A 260 24.51 16.08 2.23
CA THR A 260 24.28 14.86 3.00
C THR A 260 23.98 15.18 4.47
N ASP A 261 24.70 16.12 5.07
CA ASP A 261 24.46 16.59 6.44
C ASP A 261 23.04 17.15 6.61
N GLN A 262 22.57 17.98 5.67
CA GLN A 262 21.20 18.51 5.68
C GLN A 262 20.14 17.39 5.60
N PHE A 263 20.36 16.39 4.74
CA PHE A 263 19.45 15.24 4.64
C PHE A 263 19.43 14.43 5.93
N VAL A 264 20.59 14.16 6.53
CA VAL A 264 20.67 13.42 7.80
C VAL A 264 19.96 14.17 8.92
N GLU A 265 20.18 15.47 9.05
CA GLU A 265 19.51 16.31 10.05
C GLU A 265 18.00 16.33 9.87
N ALA A 266 17.52 16.48 8.62
CA ALA A 266 16.10 16.44 8.30
C ALA A 266 15.48 15.09 8.67
N ILE A 267 16.11 13.97 8.28
CA ILE A 267 15.64 12.60 8.60
C ILE A 267 15.59 12.38 10.12
N GLN A 268 16.58 12.88 10.86
CA GLN A 268 16.60 12.76 12.32
C GLN A 268 15.48 13.59 12.97
N SER A 269 15.29 14.81 12.50
CA SER A 269 14.26 15.72 13.02
C SER A 269 12.83 15.25 12.71
N SER A 270 12.63 14.43 11.67
CA SER A 270 11.31 13.94 11.26
C SER A 270 10.80 12.74 12.06
N LEU A 271 11.64 12.14 12.93
CA LEU A 271 11.28 10.97 13.73
C LEU A 271 9.91 11.05 14.44
N PRO A 272 9.52 12.18 15.08
CA PRO A 272 8.23 12.28 15.78
C PRO A 272 7.02 12.17 14.85
N TYR A 273 7.19 12.51 13.57
CA TYR A 273 6.13 12.49 12.56
C TYR A 273 6.14 11.21 11.72
N MET A 274 7.13 10.33 11.94
CA MET A 274 7.24 9.08 11.19
C MET A 274 6.03 8.17 11.45
N PRO A 275 5.38 7.64 10.40
CA PRO A 275 4.22 6.75 10.55
C PRO A 275 4.51 5.54 11.44
N TYR A 276 3.53 5.17 12.27
CA TYR A 276 3.67 4.06 13.22
C TYR A 276 4.02 2.74 12.52
N GLY A 277 3.41 2.43 11.38
CA GLY A 277 3.58 1.16 10.68
C GLY A 277 5.04 0.84 10.33
N ILE A 278 5.81 1.79 9.78
CA ILE A 278 7.24 1.56 9.48
C ILE A 278 8.08 1.38 10.75
N ARG A 279 7.78 2.14 11.81
CA ARG A 279 8.48 2.03 13.10
C ARG A 279 8.21 0.67 13.77
N TYR A 280 6.96 0.21 13.71
CA TYR A 280 6.57 -1.10 14.20
C TYR A 280 7.26 -2.23 13.42
N LEU A 281 7.32 -2.16 12.08
CA LEU A 281 8.08 -3.13 11.29
C LEU A 281 9.57 -3.16 11.65
N ALA A 282 10.16 -1.98 11.90
CA ALA A 282 11.55 -1.88 12.35
C ALA A 282 11.77 -2.53 13.73
N LYS A 283 10.83 -2.32 14.66
CA LYS A 283 10.82 -2.97 15.98
C LYS A 283 10.71 -4.49 15.88
N GLU A 284 9.71 -5.00 15.14
CA GLU A 284 9.49 -6.44 14.98
C GLU A 284 10.68 -7.12 14.28
N LEU A 285 11.31 -6.45 13.30
CA LEU A 285 12.53 -6.94 12.67
C LEU A 285 13.71 -6.99 13.66
N LYS A 286 13.89 -5.95 14.49
CA LYS A 286 14.92 -5.94 15.55
C LYS A 286 14.73 -7.13 16.48
N GLU A 287 13.53 -7.31 17.00
CA GLU A 287 13.22 -8.38 17.96
C GLU A 287 13.35 -9.77 17.35
N ALA A 288 12.91 -9.96 16.09
CA ALA A 288 13.06 -11.22 15.39
C ALA A 288 14.53 -11.59 15.13
N MET A 289 15.35 -10.61 14.74
CA MET A 289 16.79 -10.80 14.53
C MET A 289 17.52 -11.13 15.83
N LEU A 290 17.26 -10.40 16.92
CA LEU A 290 17.88 -10.67 18.22
C LEU A 290 17.49 -12.04 18.79
N ARG A 291 16.27 -12.51 18.52
CA ARG A 291 15.81 -13.84 18.91
C ARG A 291 16.52 -14.95 18.14
N LYS A 292 16.74 -14.75 16.83
CA LYS A 292 17.41 -15.75 15.98
C LYS A 292 18.94 -15.76 16.17
N PHE A 293 19.54 -14.59 16.33
CA PHE A 293 20.99 -14.41 16.42
C PHE A 293 21.36 -13.75 17.77
N PRO A 294 21.24 -14.46 18.90
CA PRO A 294 21.53 -13.90 20.21
C PRO A 294 23.03 -13.61 20.45
N GLU A 295 23.91 -14.26 19.68
CA GLU A 295 25.38 -14.08 19.77
C GLU A 295 25.89 -12.91 18.93
N GLU A 296 25.07 -12.38 18.01
CA GLU A 296 25.46 -11.28 17.14
C GLU A 296 25.45 -9.93 17.86
N GLN A 297 26.34 -9.03 17.44
CA GLN A 297 26.38 -7.70 18.03
C GLN A 297 25.12 -6.91 17.65
N GLU A 298 24.49 -6.25 18.64
CA GLU A 298 23.31 -5.41 18.41
C GLU A 298 23.57 -4.38 17.30
N THR A 299 24.80 -3.85 17.20
CA THR A 299 25.19 -2.93 16.12
C THR A 299 25.01 -3.50 14.71
N GLN A 300 25.19 -4.81 14.50
CA GLN A 300 24.97 -5.44 13.18
C GLN A 300 23.48 -5.60 12.89
N VAL A 301 22.69 -5.99 13.89
CA VAL A 301 21.22 -6.04 13.78
C VAL A 301 20.66 -4.64 13.44
N MET A 302 21.17 -3.59 14.08
CA MET A 302 20.72 -2.23 13.84
C MET A 302 21.08 -1.70 12.45
N LYS A 303 22.13 -2.21 11.80
CA LYS A 303 22.41 -1.91 10.38
C LYS A 303 21.34 -2.50 9.47
N VAL A 304 20.84 -3.70 9.78
CA VAL A 304 19.76 -4.34 9.02
C VAL A 304 18.45 -3.56 9.18
N VAL A 305 18.12 -3.15 10.40
CA VAL A 305 16.96 -2.28 10.66
C VAL A 305 17.13 -0.93 9.97
N GLY A 306 18.33 -0.35 10.02
CA GLY A 306 18.67 0.88 9.29
C GLY A 306 18.48 0.73 7.77
N ASN A 307 18.84 -0.41 7.20
CA ASN A 307 18.61 -0.71 5.78
C ASN A 307 17.12 -0.76 5.44
N LEU A 308 16.27 -1.35 6.31
CA LEU A 308 14.82 -1.35 6.10
C LEU A 308 14.28 0.09 6.06
N VAL A 309 14.61 0.90 7.06
CA VAL A 309 14.07 2.25 7.24
C VAL A 309 14.62 3.23 6.19
N TYR A 310 15.93 3.19 5.92
CA TYR A 310 16.55 4.07 4.95
C TYR A 310 16.45 3.51 3.53
N TYR A 311 17.13 2.39 3.26
CA TYR A 311 17.35 1.92 1.89
C TYR A 311 16.07 1.44 1.20
N ARG A 312 15.15 0.82 1.94
CA ARG A 312 13.91 0.26 1.37
C ARG A 312 12.74 1.24 1.40
N TYR A 313 12.70 2.17 2.37
CA TYR A 313 11.60 3.13 2.51
C TYR A 313 11.95 4.54 2.03
N ILE A 314 13.00 5.18 2.57
CA ILE A 314 13.33 6.58 2.27
C ILE A 314 14.11 6.75 0.95
N ASN A 315 15.15 5.93 0.72
CA ASN A 315 16.07 6.05 -0.42
C ASN A 315 15.37 6.01 -1.79
N PRO A 316 14.37 5.14 -2.04
CA PRO A 316 13.64 5.15 -3.31
C PRO A 316 12.91 6.49 -3.57
N ALA A 317 12.40 7.13 -2.52
CA ALA A 317 11.75 8.43 -2.60
C ALA A 317 12.74 9.60 -2.81
N ILE A 318 14.02 9.41 -2.51
CA ILE A 318 15.09 10.37 -2.85
C ILE A 318 15.52 10.23 -4.32
N VAL A 319 15.67 8.99 -4.80
CA VAL A 319 16.19 8.71 -6.16
C VAL A 319 15.13 8.95 -7.24
N ALA A 320 13.86 8.61 -6.95
CA ALA A 320 12.72 8.78 -7.85
C ALA A 320 11.57 9.51 -7.14
N PRO A 321 11.74 10.77 -6.74
CA PRO A 321 10.75 11.54 -5.97
C PRO A 321 9.40 11.67 -6.69
N GLU A 322 9.40 11.65 -8.02
CA GLU A 322 8.20 11.66 -8.85
C GLU A 322 7.35 10.40 -8.68
N SER A 323 7.96 9.22 -8.51
CA SER A 323 7.24 7.95 -8.36
C SER A 323 6.66 7.73 -6.96
N PHE A 324 7.06 8.55 -6.00
CA PHE A 324 6.62 8.53 -4.60
C PHE A 324 5.78 9.76 -4.23
N ASP A 325 5.38 10.56 -5.23
CA ASP A 325 4.52 11.75 -5.07
C ASP A 325 5.11 12.81 -4.10
N VAL A 326 6.45 12.88 -4.03
CA VAL A 326 7.20 13.91 -3.31
C VAL A 326 7.22 15.20 -4.12
N ILE A 327 7.33 15.09 -5.44
CA ILE A 327 7.27 16.19 -6.39
C ILE A 327 6.32 15.85 -7.54
N GLU A 328 5.75 16.89 -8.15
CA GLU A 328 4.83 16.78 -9.29
C GLU A 328 5.56 16.96 -10.64
N THR A 329 6.80 17.46 -10.63
CA THR A 329 7.58 17.75 -11.83
C THR A 329 8.45 16.57 -12.25
N LEU A 330 8.54 16.33 -13.56
CA LEU A 330 9.48 15.36 -14.15
C LEU A 330 10.94 15.75 -13.87
N VAL A 331 11.71 14.81 -13.32
CA VAL A 331 13.13 14.99 -13.04
C VAL A 331 13.96 14.72 -14.29
N SER A 332 14.80 15.68 -14.68
CA SER A 332 15.73 15.49 -15.80
C SER A 332 16.81 14.45 -15.47
N PRO A 333 17.43 13.79 -16.47
CA PRO A 333 18.50 12.83 -16.22
C PRO A 333 19.69 13.40 -15.44
N GLY A 334 20.01 14.68 -15.63
CA GLY A 334 21.08 15.37 -14.89
C GLY A 334 20.71 15.56 -13.42
N GLN A 335 19.49 16.03 -13.14
CA GLN A 335 18.98 16.17 -11.77
C GLN A 335 18.89 14.81 -11.04
N ARG A 336 18.47 13.75 -11.74
CA ARG A 336 18.42 12.40 -11.17
C ARG A 336 19.81 11.89 -10.77
N ARG A 337 20.85 12.24 -11.52
CA ARG A 337 22.25 11.94 -11.13
C ARG A 337 22.66 12.67 -9.85
N LYS A 338 22.32 13.96 -9.71
CA LYS A 338 22.59 14.73 -8.47
C LYS A 338 21.97 14.06 -7.26
N LEU A 339 20.69 13.68 -7.35
CA LEU A 339 19.97 12.96 -6.29
C LEU A 339 20.56 11.58 -6.01
N ALA A 340 20.99 10.85 -7.05
CA ALA A 340 21.61 9.54 -6.91
C ALA A 340 22.96 9.60 -6.17
N GLU A 341 23.78 10.63 -6.38
CA GLU A 341 25.04 10.80 -5.64
C GLU A 341 24.79 11.08 -4.14
N VAL A 342 23.81 11.92 -3.81
CA VAL A 342 23.39 12.13 -2.40
C VAL A 342 22.86 10.83 -1.80
N ALA A 343 21.99 10.11 -2.51
CA ALA A 343 21.43 8.84 -2.08
C ALA A 343 22.50 7.76 -1.86
N LYS A 344 23.53 7.72 -2.72
CA LYS A 344 24.69 6.83 -2.59
C LYS A 344 25.49 7.16 -1.33
N MET A 345 25.73 8.44 -1.06
CA MET A 345 26.45 8.89 0.13
C MET A 345 25.68 8.55 1.42
N LEU A 346 24.37 8.84 1.45
CA LEU A 346 23.49 8.48 2.55
C LEU A 346 23.40 6.96 2.76
N ASN A 347 23.40 6.16 1.69
CA ASN A 347 23.42 4.70 1.81
C ASN A 347 24.69 4.21 2.51
N GLN A 348 25.86 4.75 2.16
CA GLN A 348 27.12 4.41 2.83
C GLN A 348 27.10 4.79 4.31
N VAL A 349 26.56 5.97 4.63
CA VAL A 349 26.34 6.42 6.03
C VAL A 349 25.40 5.46 6.76
N SER A 350 24.28 5.06 6.17
CA SER A 350 23.31 4.17 6.81
C SER A 350 23.86 2.77 7.07
N MET A 351 24.73 2.27 6.20
CA MET A 351 25.36 0.95 6.32
C MET A 351 26.62 0.97 7.19
N GLY A 352 27.18 2.15 7.46
CA GLY A 352 28.47 2.31 8.15
C GLY A 352 29.63 1.65 7.40
N ARG A 353 29.55 1.53 6.07
CA ARG A 353 30.61 0.97 5.22
C ARG A 353 31.50 2.08 4.71
N LEU A 354 32.82 1.93 4.90
CA LEU A 354 33.81 2.87 4.40
C LEU A 354 34.04 2.65 2.91
N PHE A 355 34.44 3.69 2.19
CA PHE A 355 34.81 3.58 0.78
C PHE A 355 36.11 2.77 0.62
N ASP A 356 36.06 1.75 -0.22
CA ASP A 356 37.17 0.84 -0.52
C ASP A 356 38.24 1.45 -1.45
N LYS A 357 39.28 0.67 -1.78
CA LYS A 357 40.36 1.04 -2.70
C LYS A 357 39.89 1.26 -4.15
N ASP A 358 38.72 0.76 -4.52
CA ASP A 358 38.16 0.99 -5.86
C ASP A 358 37.60 2.41 -6.02
N ASN A 359 37.32 3.11 -4.91
CA ASN A 359 36.83 4.49 -4.86
C ASN A 359 37.79 5.40 -4.07
N LEU A 360 39.09 5.37 -4.41
CA LEU A 360 40.15 6.14 -3.75
C LEU A 360 39.81 7.64 -3.57
N PHE A 361 39.13 8.23 -4.55
CA PHE A 361 38.75 9.65 -4.53
C PHE A 361 37.64 9.99 -3.54
N LEU A 362 36.86 9.01 -3.07
CA LEU A 362 35.83 9.19 -2.04
C LEU A 362 36.34 8.90 -0.62
N GLN A 363 37.53 8.30 -0.46
CA GLN A 363 38.13 8.02 0.85
C GLN A 363 38.30 9.23 1.77
N PRO A 364 38.53 10.47 1.29
CA PRO A 364 38.52 11.65 2.17
C PRO A 364 37.23 11.83 2.96
N LEU A 365 36.11 11.25 2.50
CA LEU A 365 34.83 11.26 3.19
C LEU A 365 34.70 10.16 4.25
N ASN A 366 35.63 9.19 4.36
CA ASN A 366 35.53 8.07 5.31
C ASN A 366 35.46 8.52 6.77
N ASN A 367 36.21 9.56 7.14
CA ASN A 367 36.12 10.14 8.50
C ASN A 367 34.73 10.70 8.78
N TYR A 368 34.10 11.30 7.76
CA TYR A 368 32.74 11.80 7.84
C TYR A 368 31.71 10.66 7.91
N VAL A 369 31.86 9.62 7.06
CA VAL A 369 30.99 8.42 7.09
C VAL A 369 31.02 7.77 8.46
N ALA A 370 32.21 7.56 9.03
CA ALA A 370 32.37 6.94 10.34
C ALA A 370 31.64 7.75 11.44
N TYR A 371 31.84 9.07 11.46
CA TYR A 371 31.19 9.95 12.45
C TYR A 371 29.66 10.01 12.29
N THR A 372 29.16 10.14 11.06
CA THR A 372 27.73 10.30 10.79
C THR A 372 26.97 8.96 10.88
N SER A 373 27.64 7.83 10.58
CA SER A 373 27.02 6.50 10.73
C SER A 373 26.68 6.17 12.19
N GLU A 374 27.48 6.63 13.17
CA GLU A 374 27.14 6.50 14.58
C GLU A 374 25.87 7.29 14.94
N LYS A 375 25.73 8.52 14.42
CA LYS A 375 24.50 9.31 14.57
C LYS A 375 23.30 8.61 13.93
N PHE A 376 23.49 8.01 12.77
CA PHE A 376 22.46 7.25 12.06
C PHE A 376 22.05 6.00 12.84
N ALA A 377 23.00 5.30 13.48
CA ALA A 377 22.71 4.14 14.32
C ALA A 377 21.86 4.51 15.55
N ARG A 378 22.13 5.64 16.20
CA ARG A 378 21.29 6.16 17.29
C ARG A 378 19.87 6.48 16.81
N TYR A 379 19.75 7.07 15.62
CA TYR A 379 18.45 7.30 14.99
C TYR A 379 17.71 5.98 14.72
N SER A 380 18.38 4.96 14.15
CA SER A 380 17.78 3.63 13.94
C SER A 380 17.28 3.00 15.23
N HIS A 381 17.95 3.24 16.37
CA HIS A 381 17.47 2.82 17.68
C HIS A 381 16.21 3.55 18.12
N ALA A 382 16.19 4.88 18.01
CA ALA A 382 15.01 5.66 18.36
C ALA A 382 13.79 5.34 17.47
N VAL A 383 14.02 4.90 16.22
CA VAL A 383 12.95 4.43 15.32
C VAL A 383 12.22 3.21 15.88
N THR A 384 12.93 2.25 16.49
CA THR A 384 12.33 1.01 17.01
C THR A 384 11.64 1.17 18.37
N GLU A 385 11.81 2.32 19.04
CA GLU A 385 11.16 2.64 20.31
C GLU A 385 9.70 3.04 20.09
N VAL A 386 8.84 2.04 19.94
CA VAL A 386 7.38 2.22 19.79
C VAL A 386 6.58 1.26 20.67
N PRO A 387 5.37 1.67 21.11
CA PRO A 387 4.45 0.77 21.81
C PRO A 387 4.05 -0.40 20.91
N ASP A 388 3.55 -1.47 21.53
CA ASP A 388 3.01 -2.62 20.80
C ASP A 388 1.72 -2.26 20.04
N ALA A 389 1.40 -3.05 19.02
CA ALA A 389 0.23 -2.81 18.17
C ALA A 389 -1.07 -2.84 19.00
N GLU A 390 -1.18 -3.73 19.97
CA GLU A 390 -2.30 -3.83 20.91
C GLU A 390 -2.49 -2.52 21.69
N GLN A 391 -1.40 -1.93 22.18
CA GLN A 391 -1.42 -0.69 22.95
C GLN A 391 -1.70 0.54 22.05
N TYR A 392 -1.13 0.57 20.84
CA TYR A 392 -1.30 1.67 19.90
C TYR A 392 -2.73 1.73 19.35
N PHE A 393 -3.26 0.60 18.85
CA PHE A 393 -4.63 0.51 18.34
C PHE A 393 -5.67 0.34 19.45
N ARG A 394 -5.23 0.05 20.68
CA ARG A 394 -6.08 -0.19 21.85
C ARG A 394 -7.13 -1.28 21.59
N MET A 395 -6.67 -2.34 20.93
CA MET A 395 -7.46 -3.51 20.59
C MET A 395 -7.01 -4.67 21.49
N ASP A 396 -7.88 -5.09 22.41
CA ASP A 396 -7.69 -6.35 23.14
C ASP A 396 -8.06 -7.51 22.20
N GLU A 397 -7.35 -8.63 22.28
CA GLU A 397 -7.59 -9.85 21.47
C GLU A 397 -9.04 -10.37 21.56
N PHE A 398 -9.78 -9.97 22.60
CA PHE A 398 -11.17 -10.33 22.84
C PHE A 398 -12.20 -9.29 22.35
N GLN A 399 -11.79 -8.06 22.01
CA GLN A 399 -12.71 -7.03 21.49
C GLN A 399 -13.08 -7.27 20.03
N ASP A 400 -12.29 -8.03 19.28
CA ASP A 400 -12.54 -8.35 17.87
C ASP A 400 -13.79 -9.23 17.68
N PHE A 401 -14.13 -10.04 18.70
CA PHE A 401 -15.27 -10.96 18.67
C PHE A 401 -16.61 -10.35 19.10
N VAL A 402 -16.60 -9.25 19.86
CA VAL A 402 -17.79 -8.78 20.62
C VAL A 402 -18.21 -7.34 20.29
N THR A 403 -17.31 -6.51 19.76
CA THR A 403 -17.49 -5.04 19.84
C THR A 403 -17.82 -4.35 18.51
N THR A 404 -17.61 -5.00 17.37
CA THR A 404 -18.00 -4.45 16.06
C THR A 404 -19.49 -4.71 15.87
N SER A 405 -20.30 -3.65 15.91
CA SER A 405 -21.75 -3.73 15.78
C SER A 405 -22.20 -4.12 14.36
N SER A 406 -21.26 -4.18 13.40
CA SER A 406 -21.42 -4.70 12.04
C SER A 406 -20.37 -5.79 11.74
N LYS A 407 -20.71 -6.74 10.87
CA LYS A 407 -19.78 -7.76 10.39
C LYS A 407 -18.71 -7.09 9.51
N PRO A 408 -17.41 -7.45 9.62
CA PRO A 408 -16.39 -6.86 8.75
C PRO A 408 -16.69 -7.21 7.29
N THR A 409 -16.66 -6.22 6.40
CA THR A 409 -16.98 -6.41 4.98
C THR A 409 -15.73 -6.26 4.11
N ILE A 410 -15.47 -7.23 3.24
CA ILE A 410 -14.40 -7.15 2.22
C ILE A 410 -15.05 -6.93 0.86
N TYR A 411 -14.42 -6.07 0.05
CA TYR A 411 -14.77 -5.87 -1.36
C TYR A 411 -13.73 -6.56 -2.22
N ILE A 412 -14.07 -7.72 -2.78
CA ILE A 412 -13.16 -8.55 -3.57
C ILE A 412 -13.79 -8.88 -4.93
N SER A 413 -12.97 -9.00 -5.97
CA SER A 413 -13.47 -9.50 -7.26
C SER A 413 -13.59 -11.03 -7.25
N PRO A 414 -14.52 -11.63 -8.02
CA PRO A 414 -14.57 -13.08 -8.17
C PRO A 414 -13.25 -13.67 -8.69
N GLU A 415 -12.54 -12.95 -9.56
CA GLU A 415 -11.24 -13.36 -10.10
C GLU A 415 -10.18 -13.50 -9.01
N GLU A 416 -10.07 -12.49 -8.15
CA GLU A 416 -9.16 -12.47 -7.01
C GLU A 416 -9.47 -13.59 -6.02
N MET A 417 -10.76 -13.80 -5.76
CA MET A 417 -11.25 -14.83 -4.85
C MET A 417 -10.92 -16.25 -5.36
N PHE A 418 -11.24 -16.56 -6.62
CA PHE A 418 -10.97 -17.88 -7.19
C PHE A 418 -9.49 -18.12 -7.41
N SER A 419 -8.74 -17.09 -7.81
CA SER A 419 -7.28 -17.20 -7.96
C SER A 419 -6.61 -17.51 -6.64
N LEU A 420 -7.00 -16.83 -5.55
CA LEU A 420 -6.45 -17.13 -4.22
C LEU A 420 -6.84 -18.54 -3.78
N HIS A 421 -8.09 -18.96 -3.99
CA HIS A 421 -8.53 -20.31 -3.66
C HIS A 421 -7.65 -21.37 -4.37
N ALA A 422 -7.45 -21.26 -5.68
CA ALA A 422 -6.61 -22.19 -6.43
C ALA A 422 -5.15 -22.21 -5.92
N ILE A 423 -4.61 -21.05 -5.53
CA ILE A 423 -3.27 -20.93 -4.96
C ILE A 423 -3.18 -21.60 -3.59
N LEU A 424 -4.18 -21.40 -2.72
CA LEU A 424 -4.24 -22.01 -1.40
C LEU A 424 -4.36 -23.53 -1.49
N GLU A 425 -5.18 -24.04 -2.43
CA GLU A 425 -5.34 -25.47 -2.69
C GLU A 425 -4.02 -26.11 -3.15
N THR A 426 -3.31 -25.45 -4.07
CA THR A 426 -2.02 -25.94 -4.59
C THR A 426 -0.93 -26.00 -3.51
N ASN A 427 -0.97 -25.10 -2.52
CA ASN A 427 0.06 -24.99 -1.49
C ASN A 427 -0.38 -25.52 -0.12
N LEU A 428 -1.53 -26.21 -0.03
CA LEU A 428 -2.20 -26.53 1.23
C LEU A 428 -1.32 -27.28 2.23
N GLU A 429 -0.45 -28.18 1.74
CA GLU A 429 0.44 -28.98 2.59
C GLU A 429 1.50 -28.14 3.32
N GLN A 430 1.92 -27.01 2.75
CA GLN A 430 2.91 -26.12 3.36
C GLN A 430 2.28 -25.08 4.30
N LEU A 431 0.97 -24.86 4.19
CA LEU A 431 0.25 -23.84 4.97
C LEU A 431 -0.21 -24.36 6.33
N VAL A 432 -0.48 -25.66 6.40
CA VAL A 432 -1.20 -26.32 7.49
C VAL A 432 -0.24 -27.10 8.40
N ASP A 433 -0.42 -26.99 9.72
CA ASP A 433 0.42 -27.69 10.71
C ASP A 433 0.00 -29.15 10.96
N GLY A 434 -1.22 -29.56 10.56
CA GLY A 434 -1.72 -30.91 10.78
C GLY A 434 -3.04 -31.27 10.10
N PRO A 435 -3.49 -32.53 10.19
CA PRO A 435 -4.67 -33.01 9.48
C PRO A 435 -6.02 -32.44 9.97
N GLY A 436 -6.07 -31.88 11.17
CA GLY A 436 -7.27 -31.29 11.78
C GLY A 436 -7.37 -29.75 11.69
N ASP A 437 -6.57 -29.13 10.84
CA ASP A 437 -6.49 -27.67 10.73
C ASP A 437 -7.76 -27.04 10.14
N PRO A 438 -8.25 -25.92 10.70
CA PRO A 438 -9.49 -25.28 10.25
C PRO A 438 -9.44 -24.79 8.80
N LEU A 439 -8.27 -24.40 8.27
CA LEU A 439 -8.14 -23.99 6.86
C LEU A 439 -8.43 -25.16 5.93
N ARG A 440 -7.96 -26.37 6.29
CA ARG A 440 -8.21 -27.60 5.53
C ARG A 440 -9.70 -27.95 5.51
N GLN A 441 -10.38 -27.83 6.65
CA GLN A 441 -11.82 -28.09 6.74
C GLN A 441 -12.63 -27.13 5.87
N VAL A 442 -12.33 -25.83 5.94
CA VAL A 442 -13.01 -24.80 5.13
C VAL A 442 -12.82 -25.04 3.63
N LEU A 443 -11.62 -25.45 3.18
CA LEU A 443 -11.36 -25.77 1.78
C LEU A 443 -12.05 -27.06 1.33
N ILE A 444 -12.14 -28.08 2.18
CA ILE A 444 -12.91 -29.30 1.90
C ILE A 444 -14.39 -28.97 1.71
N ASP A 445 -14.96 -28.12 2.58
CA ASP A 445 -16.35 -27.69 2.51
C ASP A 445 -16.65 -26.82 1.27
N LEU A 446 -15.66 -26.05 0.80
CA LEU A 446 -15.76 -25.22 -0.40
C LEU A 446 -15.71 -26.04 -1.71
N GLY A 447 -15.04 -27.20 -1.69
CA GLY A 447 -14.77 -28.00 -2.89
C GLY A 447 -13.71 -27.40 -3.80
N PRO A 448 -13.49 -27.94 -5.01
CA PRO A 448 -12.43 -27.49 -5.91
C PRO A 448 -12.66 -26.07 -6.41
N ALA A 449 -11.56 -25.34 -6.64
CA ALA A 449 -11.62 -23.96 -7.12
C ALA A 449 -12.36 -23.84 -8.48
N PRO A 450 -13.31 -22.89 -8.63
CA PRO A 450 -14.00 -22.69 -9.91
C PRO A 450 -13.04 -22.26 -11.03
N HIS A 451 -13.24 -22.80 -12.24
CA HIS A 451 -12.49 -22.38 -13.42
C HIS A 451 -12.91 -20.96 -13.86
N LEU A 452 -11.93 -20.09 -14.01
CA LEU A 452 -12.09 -18.75 -14.58
C LEU A 452 -12.43 -18.85 -16.08
N PRO A 453 -13.53 -18.24 -16.56
CA PRO A 453 -13.78 -18.14 -18.00
C PRO A 453 -12.67 -17.30 -18.66
N GLU A 454 -12.17 -17.70 -19.83
CA GLU A 454 -11.13 -16.95 -20.59
C GLU A 454 -11.54 -15.49 -20.89
N SER A 455 -12.85 -15.21 -20.95
CA SER A 455 -13.39 -13.85 -21.12
C SER A 455 -13.24 -12.93 -19.90
N MET A 456 -12.91 -13.49 -18.72
CA MET A 456 -12.69 -12.76 -17.46
C MET A 456 -11.20 -12.59 -17.13
N GLU A 457 -10.28 -12.83 -18.08
CA GLU A 457 -8.85 -12.58 -17.85
C GLU A 457 -8.48 -11.08 -17.75
N GLU A 458 -9.46 -10.17 -17.93
CA GLU A 458 -9.24 -8.73 -18.03
C GLU A 458 -9.99 -7.91 -16.97
N GLY A 459 -9.76 -8.20 -15.68
CA GLY A 459 -9.61 -7.18 -14.62
C GLY A 459 -10.77 -6.21 -14.36
N LYS A 460 -12.00 -6.53 -14.77
CA LYS A 460 -13.19 -5.69 -14.56
C LYS A 460 -14.42 -6.48 -14.09
N GLY A 461 -14.24 -7.63 -13.43
CA GLY A 461 -15.35 -8.28 -12.74
C GLY A 461 -16.00 -7.36 -11.69
N SER A 462 -17.33 -7.22 -11.75
CA SER A 462 -18.11 -6.51 -10.73
C SER A 462 -17.77 -7.01 -9.32
N GLU A 463 -17.45 -6.08 -8.44
CA GLU A 463 -17.04 -6.37 -7.07
C GLU A 463 -18.18 -6.99 -6.25
N ILE A 464 -17.84 -7.94 -5.38
CA ILE A 464 -18.75 -8.53 -4.42
C ILE A 464 -18.41 -8.00 -3.03
N ALA A 465 -19.43 -7.57 -2.29
CA ALA A 465 -19.30 -7.27 -0.86
C ALA A 465 -19.51 -8.57 -0.06
N LEU A 466 -18.46 -9.03 0.62
CA LEU A 466 -18.49 -10.21 1.48
C LEU A 466 -18.50 -9.79 2.94
N GLU A 467 -19.61 -10.02 3.63
CA GLU A 467 -19.69 -9.90 5.10
C GLU A 467 -19.01 -11.11 5.74
N LEU A 468 -17.84 -10.91 6.34
CA LEU A 468 -17.10 -11.98 6.99
C LEU A 468 -17.81 -12.45 8.26
N SER A 469 -17.90 -13.77 8.43
CA SER A 469 -18.53 -14.38 9.60
C SER A 469 -17.69 -15.54 10.12
N SER A 470 -17.42 -15.53 11.42
CA SER A 470 -16.88 -16.70 12.12
C SER A 470 -18.02 -17.67 12.49
N HIS A 471 -18.25 -18.68 11.65
CA HIS A 471 -19.20 -19.77 11.98
C HIS A 471 -18.51 -20.98 12.65
N LEU A 472 -17.17 -21.01 12.72
CA LEU A 472 -16.41 -22.03 13.45
C LEU A 472 -16.58 -21.91 14.98
N ALA A 473 -16.87 -20.72 15.51
CA ALA A 473 -17.25 -20.57 16.91
C ALA A 473 -18.69 -21.07 17.22
N GLY A 474 -19.52 -21.29 16.20
CA GLY A 474 -20.95 -21.56 16.35
C GLY A 474 -21.38 -23.02 16.17
N LYS A 475 -20.55 -23.88 15.55
CA LYS A 475 -20.90 -25.31 15.36
C LYS A 475 -20.33 -26.24 16.44
N ASP A 476 -19.19 -25.88 17.03
CA ASP A 476 -18.61 -26.66 18.15
C ASP A 476 -19.16 -26.25 19.54
N GLN A 477 -20.14 -25.34 19.58
CA GLN A 477 -20.88 -24.97 20.80
C GLN A 477 -22.39 -25.23 20.71
N ALA A 478 -22.85 -25.91 19.66
CA ALA A 478 -24.21 -26.46 19.58
C ALA A 478 -24.24 -27.97 19.89
N GLY A 479 -23.07 -28.60 20.05
CA GLY A 479 -22.90 -29.92 20.64
C GLY A 479 -22.24 -29.77 22.02
N GLU A 480 -23.04 -29.96 23.06
CA GLU A 480 -22.61 -30.45 24.39
C GLU A 480 -21.26 -29.93 24.91
N VAL A 481 -21.22 -28.66 25.34
CA VAL A 481 -20.21 -28.19 26.29
C VAL A 481 -20.94 -27.49 27.45
N GLU A 482 -20.59 -27.87 28.67
CA GLU A 482 -21.10 -27.46 29.99
C GLU A 482 -20.97 -25.95 30.32
N GLY A 483 -21.13 -25.05 29.33
CA GLY A 483 -20.99 -23.60 29.44
C GLY A 483 -22.26 -22.79 29.12
N GLY A 484 -23.40 -23.43 28.87
CA GLY A 484 -24.66 -22.76 28.48
C GLY A 484 -25.17 -21.73 29.50
N GLU A 485 -24.87 -21.93 30.78
CA GLU A 485 -25.28 -21.01 31.86
C GLU A 485 -24.49 -19.69 31.81
N SER A 486 -23.20 -19.70 31.46
CA SER A 486 -22.36 -18.50 31.42
C SER A 486 -22.75 -17.55 30.28
N ALA A 487 -23.07 -18.09 29.10
CA ALA A 487 -23.53 -17.28 27.96
C ALA A 487 -24.94 -16.69 28.20
N GLY A 488 -25.84 -17.48 28.78
CA GLY A 488 -27.17 -17.03 29.18
C GLY A 488 -27.12 -15.93 30.25
N MET A 489 -26.24 -16.07 31.25
CA MET A 489 -26.04 -15.06 32.29
C MET A 489 -25.42 -13.77 31.75
N LYS A 490 -24.47 -13.84 30.80
CA LYS A 490 -23.94 -12.65 30.12
C LYS A 490 -24.99 -11.92 29.30
N HIS A 491 -25.88 -12.66 28.62
CA HIS A 491 -27.03 -12.08 27.92
C HIS A 491 -27.98 -11.38 28.89
N LEU A 492 -28.33 -12.04 30.00
CA LEU A 492 -29.16 -11.48 31.06
C LEU A 492 -28.55 -10.21 31.68
N PHE A 493 -27.22 -10.19 31.87
CA PHE A 493 -26.49 -9.02 32.36
C PHE A 493 -26.59 -7.83 31.39
N PHE A 494 -26.46 -8.08 30.08
CA PHE A 494 -26.60 -7.04 29.05
C PHE A 494 -28.03 -6.49 28.97
N GLU A 495 -29.03 -7.38 29.01
CA GLU A 495 -30.44 -7.02 29.06
C GLU A 495 -30.78 -6.16 30.29
N THR A 496 -30.27 -6.56 31.46
CA THR A 496 -30.47 -5.84 32.72
C THR A 496 -29.83 -4.45 32.68
N LYS A 497 -28.58 -4.33 32.19
CA LYS A 497 -27.92 -3.03 31.96
C LYS A 497 -28.76 -2.10 31.09
N ARG A 498 -29.36 -2.64 30.03
CA ARG A 498 -30.16 -1.85 29.09
C ARG A 498 -31.48 -1.40 29.71
N SER A 499 -32.16 -2.27 30.46
CA SER A 499 -33.37 -1.92 31.23
C SER A 499 -33.08 -0.83 32.26
N ILE A 500 -31.97 -0.94 32.99
CA ILE A 500 -31.53 0.07 33.97
C ILE A 500 -31.26 1.42 33.30
N LEU A 501 -30.69 1.44 32.09
CA LEU A 501 -30.47 2.68 31.35
C LEU A 501 -31.78 3.42 31.01
N TYR A 502 -32.86 2.68 30.72
CA TYR A 502 -34.20 3.30 30.54
C TYR A 502 -34.78 3.78 31.87
N ILE A 503 -34.58 3.03 32.96
CA ILE A 503 -35.07 3.39 34.30
C ILE A 503 -34.39 4.68 34.80
N ILE A 504 -33.06 4.76 34.73
CA ILE A 504 -32.28 5.94 35.18
C ILE A 504 -32.61 7.20 34.37
N ARG A 505 -33.04 7.06 33.10
CA ARG A 505 -33.44 8.20 32.27
C ARG A 505 -34.73 8.88 32.72
N ILE A 506 -35.59 8.14 33.41
CA ILE A 506 -36.92 8.62 33.82
C ILE A 506 -36.94 8.91 35.32
N GLN A 507 -36.31 8.03 36.11
CA GLN A 507 -36.29 8.11 37.56
C GLN A 507 -34.85 8.31 38.05
N SER A 508 -34.65 9.38 38.83
CA SER A 508 -33.35 9.73 39.41
C SER A 508 -33.36 9.51 40.93
N GLY A 509 -32.23 9.04 41.47
CA GLY A 509 -32.03 8.82 42.90
C GLY A 509 -30.54 8.75 43.26
N PRO A 510 -30.19 8.80 44.56
CA PRO A 510 -28.82 8.73 45.07
C PRO A 510 -28.14 7.38 44.80
N SER A 511 -28.89 6.28 44.79
CA SER A 511 -28.36 4.93 44.50
C SER A 511 -29.32 4.13 43.61
N LEU A 512 -28.79 3.11 42.91
CA LEU A 512 -29.60 2.26 42.04
C LEU A 512 -30.65 1.48 42.85
N LEU A 513 -30.32 1.10 44.07
CA LEU A 513 -31.25 0.45 45.00
C LEU A 513 -32.44 1.36 45.36
N ASP A 514 -32.20 2.64 45.67
CA ASP A 514 -33.27 3.61 45.96
C ASP A 514 -34.17 3.86 44.72
N ILE A 515 -33.56 3.95 43.54
CA ILE A 515 -34.31 4.05 42.28
C ILE A 515 -35.19 2.82 42.10
N MET A 516 -34.74 1.62 42.45
CA MET A 516 -35.49 0.37 42.23
C MET A 516 -36.58 0.12 43.29
N GLU A 517 -36.45 0.65 44.50
CA GLU A 517 -37.45 0.48 45.58
C GLU A 517 -38.56 1.56 45.56
N ARG A 518 -38.33 2.71 44.92
CA ARG A 518 -39.32 3.80 44.85
C ARG A 518 -40.56 3.42 44.01
N PRO A 519 -41.81 3.73 44.44
CA PRO A 519 -43.00 3.44 43.63
C PRO A 519 -43.02 4.24 42.32
N VAL A 520 -43.59 3.64 41.27
CA VAL A 520 -43.80 4.28 39.97
C VAL A 520 -45.01 5.21 40.01
N THR A 521 -44.85 6.42 39.50
CA THR A 521 -45.94 7.41 39.36
C THR A 521 -46.55 7.39 37.96
N GLN A 522 -47.82 7.82 37.84
CA GLN A 522 -48.49 7.92 36.53
C GLN A 522 -47.78 8.88 35.55
N TRP A 523 -47.06 9.89 36.07
CA TRP A 523 -46.29 10.81 35.25
C TRP A 523 -45.06 10.12 34.62
N GLU A 524 -44.30 9.33 35.40
CA GLU A 524 -43.16 8.54 34.91
C GLU A 524 -43.60 7.50 33.86
N GLU A 525 -44.80 6.93 34.03
CA GLU A 525 -45.39 6.00 33.08
C GLU A 525 -45.74 6.67 31.73
N GLN A 526 -46.24 7.91 31.76
CA GLN A 526 -46.51 8.72 30.57
C GLN A 526 -45.22 9.16 29.88
N GLU A 527 -44.21 9.58 30.65
CA GLU A 527 -42.86 9.89 30.16
C GLU A 527 -42.25 8.69 29.40
N TYR A 528 -42.32 7.49 29.99
CA TYR A 528 -41.86 6.26 29.34
C TYR A 528 -42.63 5.96 28.05
N ALA A 529 -43.96 6.13 28.06
CA ALA A 529 -44.79 5.94 26.88
C ALA A 529 -44.44 6.92 25.75
N GLN A 530 -44.18 8.19 26.08
CA GLN A 530 -43.73 9.20 25.12
C GLN A 530 -42.34 8.91 24.57
N LEU A 531 -41.40 8.46 25.41
CA LEU A 531 -40.05 8.06 24.99
C LEU A 531 -40.12 6.87 24.03
N ARG A 532 -41.00 5.90 24.31
CA ARG A 532 -41.26 4.74 23.45
C ARG A 532 -41.93 5.13 22.13
N MET A 533 -42.90 6.05 22.14
CA MET A 533 -43.50 6.56 20.90
C MET A 533 -42.46 7.26 20.04
N LYS A 534 -41.66 8.16 20.62
CA LYS A 534 -40.54 8.82 19.92
C LYS A 534 -39.57 7.82 19.30
N GLU A 535 -39.25 6.71 19.99
CA GLU A 535 -38.40 5.65 19.43
C GLU A 535 -39.08 4.81 18.34
N SER A 536 -40.37 4.51 18.45
CA SER A 536 -41.11 3.73 17.44
C SER A 536 -41.33 4.54 16.16
N SER A 537 -41.62 5.84 16.27
CA SER A 537 -41.70 6.76 15.12
C SER A 537 -40.37 6.87 14.40
N ARG A 538 -39.28 6.96 15.18
CA ARG A 538 -37.88 6.91 14.73
C ARG A 538 -37.52 5.61 13.98
N LYS A 539 -37.97 4.46 14.49
CA LYS A 539 -37.75 3.13 13.89
C LYS A 539 -38.52 2.88 12.59
N ALA A 540 -39.63 3.58 12.34
CA ALA A 540 -40.46 3.37 11.14
C ALA A 540 -39.85 3.98 9.86
N THR A 541 -38.93 4.93 10.00
CA THR A 541 -38.35 5.70 8.89
C THR A 541 -37.13 5.05 8.20
N VAL A 542 -36.52 4.00 8.77
CA VAL A 542 -35.29 3.37 8.22
C VAL A 542 -35.40 1.85 8.13
N PRO A 543 -35.19 1.22 6.96
CA PRO A 543 -35.10 -0.23 6.84
C PRO A 543 -33.81 -0.73 7.48
N ARG A 544 -33.90 -1.52 8.56
CA ARG A 544 -32.76 -2.19 9.20
C ARG A 544 -32.62 -3.65 8.74
N PRO A 545 -31.38 -4.18 8.61
CA PRO A 545 -31.15 -5.60 8.36
C PRO A 545 -31.67 -6.49 9.51
N ALA A 546 -32.05 -7.72 9.18
CA ALA A 546 -32.71 -8.66 10.10
C ALA A 546 -31.86 -9.01 11.36
N ALA A 547 -30.53 -8.97 11.27
CA ALA A 547 -29.63 -9.23 12.40
C ALA A 547 -29.74 -8.14 13.49
N ALA A 548 -29.94 -6.87 13.11
CA ALA A 548 -30.17 -5.78 14.07
C ALA A 548 -31.56 -5.83 14.71
N ARG A 549 -32.51 -6.60 14.13
CA ARG A 549 -33.83 -6.85 14.72
C ARG A 549 -33.79 -7.89 15.84
N GLN A 550 -32.87 -8.86 15.79
CA GLN A 550 -32.76 -9.92 16.81
C GLN A 550 -32.07 -9.46 18.11
N SER A 551 -31.21 -8.44 18.08
CA SER A 551 -30.53 -7.88 19.28
C SER A 551 -31.40 -6.90 20.10
N LEU A 552 -32.64 -6.66 19.68
CA LEU A 552 -33.54 -5.73 20.35
C LEU A 552 -34.53 -6.53 21.18
N MET A 553 -34.42 -6.45 22.51
CA MET A 553 -35.53 -6.82 23.42
C MET A 553 -36.85 -6.35 22.81
N ASN A 554 -37.82 -7.26 22.79
CA ASN A 554 -39.22 -6.96 22.53
C ASN A 554 -39.78 -6.13 23.70
N LEU A 555 -39.35 -4.87 23.82
CA LEU A 555 -39.94 -3.83 24.70
C LEU A 555 -41.36 -3.44 24.23
N THR A 556 -41.88 -4.16 23.23
CA THR A 556 -43.21 -4.02 22.68
C THR A 556 -44.25 -4.52 23.68
N GLY A 557 -44.76 -3.61 24.51
CA GLY A 557 -45.96 -3.84 25.33
C GLY A 557 -45.73 -3.71 26.83
N ILE A 558 -44.49 -3.58 27.29
CA ILE A 558 -44.16 -3.52 28.71
C ILE A 558 -44.41 -2.11 29.27
N THR A 559 -45.05 -2.00 30.42
CA THR A 559 -45.26 -0.76 31.19
C THR A 559 -43.98 -0.35 31.94
N PHE A 560 -43.89 0.88 32.45
CA PHE A 560 -42.68 1.29 33.18
C PHE A 560 -42.54 0.47 34.48
N ALA A 561 -43.66 0.20 35.15
CA ALA A 561 -43.72 -0.72 36.28
C ALA A 561 -43.27 -2.15 35.91
N GLY A 562 -43.71 -2.67 34.75
CA GLY A 562 -43.31 -3.99 34.27
C GLY A 562 -41.83 -4.09 33.90
N LEU A 563 -41.24 -3.01 33.35
CA LEU A 563 -39.82 -2.93 33.06
C LEU A 563 -38.99 -2.98 34.36
N LYS A 564 -39.46 -2.27 35.38
CA LYS A 564 -38.82 -2.22 36.70
C LYS A 564 -38.88 -3.57 37.42
N GLN A 565 -40.03 -4.25 37.36
CA GLN A 565 -40.17 -5.62 37.89
C GLN A 565 -39.27 -6.62 37.17
N SER A 566 -39.26 -6.61 35.84
CA SER A 566 -38.39 -7.48 35.05
C SER A 566 -36.90 -7.22 35.32
N ALA A 567 -36.50 -5.95 35.50
CA ALA A 567 -35.15 -5.59 35.89
C ALA A 567 -34.81 -6.08 37.31
N MET A 568 -35.73 -5.97 38.28
CA MET A 568 -35.53 -6.51 39.64
C MET A 568 -35.38 -8.03 39.66
N GLU A 569 -36.23 -8.75 38.92
CA GLU A 569 -36.12 -10.21 38.79
C GLU A 569 -34.81 -10.64 38.13
N SER A 570 -34.36 -9.89 37.12
CA SER A 570 -33.08 -10.16 36.44
C SER A 570 -31.88 -9.84 37.33
N MET A 571 -31.94 -8.73 38.11
CA MET A 571 -30.90 -8.40 39.08
C MET A 571 -30.82 -9.45 40.19
N LYS A 572 -31.94 -9.96 40.70
CA LYS A 572 -31.93 -11.02 41.71
C LYS A 572 -31.23 -12.29 41.21
N LYS A 573 -31.49 -12.69 39.95
CA LYS A 573 -30.79 -13.82 39.32
C LYS A 573 -29.29 -13.57 39.13
N LEU A 574 -28.89 -12.34 38.87
CA LEU A 574 -27.48 -11.95 38.74
C LEU A 574 -26.78 -11.87 40.11
N GLU A 575 -27.52 -11.53 41.16
CA GLU A 575 -27.07 -11.53 42.56
C GLU A 575 -26.88 -12.96 43.08
N ASP A 576 -27.84 -13.86 42.81
CA ASP A 576 -27.73 -15.29 43.12
C ASP A 576 -26.54 -15.95 42.39
N ALA A 577 -26.12 -15.40 41.25
CA ALA A 577 -24.95 -15.81 40.47
C ALA A 577 -23.63 -15.14 40.92
N GLY A 578 -23.66 -14.26 41.94
CA GLY A 578 -22.50 -13.55 42.47
C GLY A 578 -21.90 -12.48 41.54
N MET A 579 -22.63 -12.02 40.52
CA MET A 579 -22.13 -11.01 39.56
C MET A 579 -22.40 -9.56 39.97
N ILE A 580 -23.34 -9.37 40.88
CA ILE A 580 -23.69 -8.07 41.47
C ILE A 580 -24.05 -8.31 42.94
N THR A 581 -23.78 -7.32 43.79
CA THR A 581 -24.05 -7.43 45.22
C THR A 581 -25.02 -6.33 45.67
N ARG A 582 -26.00 -6.68 46.50
CA ARG A 582 -26.90 -5.69 47.11
C ARG A 582 -26.22 -4.88 48.21
N GLU A 583 -25.18 -5.44 48.83
CA GLU A 583 -24.40 -4.80 49.90
C GLU A 583 -23.71 -3.50 49.45
N ASN A 584 -23.40 -3.37 48.16
CA ASN A 584 -22.83 -2.15 47.57
C ASN A 584 -23.84 -1.28 46.82
N GLU A 585 -25.14 -1.45 47.09
CA GLU A 585 -26.24 -0.74 46.41
C GLU A 585 -26.24 -0.92 44.87
N TYR A 586 -25.74 -2.07 44.39
CA TYR A 586 -25.59 -2.43 42.98
C TYR A 586 -24.62 -1.52 42.20
N GLN A 587 -23.60 -0.97 42.86
CA GLN A 587 -22.63 -0.05 42.25
C GLN A 587 -21.83 -0.68 41.08
N GLU A 588 -21.60 -1.99 41.09
CA GLU A 588 -20.97 -2.72 39.98
C GLU A 588 -21.75 -2.58 38.67
N MET A 589 -23.08 -2.64 38.75
CA MET A 589 -23.97 -2.48 37.60
C MET A 589 -23.95 -1.03 37.08
N VAL A 590 -23.94 -0.05 37.99
CA VAL A 590 -23.79 1.37 37.65
C VAL A 590 -22.45 1.63 36.98
N ASN A 591 -21.35 1.11 37.53
CA ASN A 591 -20.01 1.22 36.97
C ASN A 591 -19.95 0.60 35.56
N ALA A 592 -20.60 -0.55 35.34
CA ALA A 592 -20.69 -1.17 34.03
C ALA A 592 -21.49 -0.33 33.02
N VAL A 593 -22.61 0.28 33.45
CA VAL A 593 -23.39 1.22 32.61
C VAL A 593 -22.58 2.48 32.29
N VAL A 594 -21.87 3.06 33.27
CA VAL A 594 -20.99 4.23 33.08
C VAL A 594 -19.84 3.90 32.12
N ALA A 595 -19.23 2.72 32.25
CA ALA A 595 -18.21 2.24 31.32
C ALA A 595 -18.76 2.12 29.89
N ASP A 596 -19.98 1.58 29.72
CA ASP A 596 -20.64 1.48 28.41
C ASP A 596 -20.95 2.86 27.80
N ILE A 597 -21.40 3.83 28.60
CA ILE A 597 -21.63 5.22 28.15
C ILE A 597 -20.31 5.87 27.73
N ARG A 598 -19.24 5.71 28.52
CA ARG A 598 -17.92 6.25 28.21
C ARG A 598 -17.35 5.62 26.94
N ASN A 599 -17.47 4.31 26.79
CA ASN A 599 -17.06 3.58 25.59
C ASN A 599 -17.89 3.98 24.37
N LYS A 600 -19.19 4.24 24.53
CA LYS A 600 -20.05 4.74 23.45
C LYS A 600 -19.66 6.16 23.01
N HIS A 601 -19.47 7.08 23.96
CA HIS A 601 -19.04 8.44 23.64
C HIS A 601 -17.67 8.45 22.96
N ARG A 602 -16.72 7.65 23.46
CA ARG A 602 -15.41 7.49 22.84
C ARG A 602 -15.48 6.94 21.42
N ARG A 603 -16.32 5.92 21.16
CA ARG A 603 -16.56 5.40 19.81
C ARG A 603 -17.11 6.45 18.85
N ARG A 604 -17.99 7.35 19.31
CA ARG A 604 -18.48 8.48 18.50
C ARG A 604 -17.35 9.42 18.09
N ILE A 605 -16.47 9.77 19.04
CA ILE A 605 -15.31 10.65 18.75
C ILE A 605 -14.42 9.98 17.70
N GLN A 606 -14.04 8.72 17.92
CA GLN A 606 -13.20 7.96 17.01
C GLN A 606 -13.83 7.84 15.61
N ARG A 607 -15.12 7.53 15.53
CA ARG A 607 -15.86 7.46 14.25
C ARG A 607 -15.86 8.79 13.51
N ARG A 608 -16.04 9.91 14.23
CA ARG A 608 -16.02 11.24 13.63
C ARG A 608 -14.63 11.61 13.11
N GLU A 609 -13.57 11.24 13.82
CA GLU A 609 -12.19 11.39 13.36
C GLU A 609 -11.90 10.53 12.13
N GLU A 610 -12.36 9.28 12.11
CA GLU A 610 -12.23 8.37 10.96
C GLU A 610 -12.99 8.89 9.73
N LEU A 611 -14.22 9.38 9.90
CA LEU A 611 -14.99 10.02 8.84
C LEU A 611 -14.24 11.22 8.26
N GLY A 612 -13.66 12.07 9.12
CA GLY A 612 -12.83 13.19 8.68
C GLY A 612 -11.62 12.72 7.85
N THR A 613 -10.92 11.70 8.33
CA THR A 613 -9.74 11.14 7.68
C THR A 613 -10.06 10.54 6.31
N ILE A 614 -11.11 9.71 6.21
CA ILE A 614 -11.51 9.06 4.95
C ILE A 614 -11.99 10.09 3.92
N ARG A 615 -12.70 11.15 4.35
CA ARG A 615 -13.10 12.23 3.44
C ARG A 615 -11.88 12.92 2.83
N VAL A 616 -10.85 13.21 3.62
CA VAL A 616 -9.58 13.76 3.11
C VAL A 616 -8.90 12.77 2.16
N THR A 617 -8.83 11.49 2.52
CA THR A 617 -8.27 10.44 1.65
C THR A 617 -9.01 10.38 0.30
N LEU A 618 -10.34 10.47 0.29
CA LEU A 618 -11.15 10.48 -0.93
C LEU A 618 -10.90 11.70 -1.82
N VAL A 619 -10.65 12.87 -1.24
CA VAL A 619 -10.25 14.08 -1.97
C VAL A 619 -8.89 13.86 -2.62
N ASN A 620 -7.88 13.43 -1.86
CA ASN A 620 -6.53 13.16 -2.38
C ASN A 620 -6.54 12.09 -3.47
N LEU A 621 -7.38 11.05 -3.34
CA LEU A 621 -7.54 10.03 -4.38
C LEU A 621 -8.21 10.58 -5.64
N GLY A 622 -9.13 11.55 -5.49
CA GLY A 622 -9.74 12.26 -6.62
C GLY A 622 -8.74 13.15 -7.36
N GLU A 623 -7.92 13.91 -6.63
CA GLU A 623 -6.83 14.70 -7.20
C GLU A 623 -5.83 13.82 -7.95
N LYS A 624 -5.45 12.68 -7.36
CA LYS A 624 -4.59 11.70 -8.05
C LYS A 624 -5.23 11.16 -9.31
N SER A 625 -6.53 10.81 -9.28
CA SER A 625 -7.24 10.33 -10.47
C SER A 625 -7.18 11.37 -11.60
N ALA A 626 -7.43 12.64 -11.28
CA ALA A 626 -7.37 13.73 -12.25
C ALA A 626 -5.97 13.89 -12.86
N TYR A 627 -4.92 13.83 -12.02
CA TYR A 627 -3.54 13.87 -12.48
C TYR A 627 -3.18 12.71 -13.41
N LEU A 628 -3.62 11.48 -13.08
CA LEU A 628 -3.40 10.31 -13.93
C LEU A 628 -4.15 10.41 -15.26
N ASP A 629 -5.36 10.98 -15.26
CA ASP A 629 -6.11 11.24 -16.48
C ASP A 629 -5.42 12.31 -17.35
N GLU A 630 -4.85 13.36 -16.76
CA GLU A 630 -4.05 14.37 -17.49
C GLU A 630 -2.78 13.75 -18.10
N GLN A 631 -2.04 12.94 -17.33
CA GLN A 631 -0.88 12.20 -17.87
C GLN A 631 -1.27 11.29 -19.02
N LYS A 632 -2.40 10.58 -18.88
CA LYS A 632 -2.95 9.71 -19.91
C LYS A 632 -3.27 10.48 -21.19
N GLU A 633 -3.87 11.66 -21.08
CA GLU A 633 -4.10 12.56 -22.23
C GLU A 633 -2.77 12.96 -22.89
N ALA A 634 -1.77 13.36 -22.10
CA ALA A 634 -0.46 13.73 -22.61
C ALA A 634 0.24 12.59 -23.38
N TYR A 635 0.19 11.35 -22.88
CA TYR A 635 0.73 10.19 -23.60
C TYR A 635 -0.03 9.89 -24.89
N MET A 636 -1.36 10.02 -24.87
CA MET A 636 -2.18 9.82 -26.06
C MET A 636 -1.89 10.87 -27.11
N ASP A 637 -1.71 12.13 -26.72
CA ASP A 637 -1.29 13.22 -27.61
C ASP A 637 0.11 12.97 -28.20
N TYR A 638 1.05 12.47 -27.40
CA TYR A 638 2.38 12.08 -27.89
C TYR A 638 2.29 10.97 -28.94
N ILE A 639 1.54 9.89 -28.67
CA ILE A 639 1.35 8.78 -29.61
C ILE A 639 0.68 9.28 -30.90
N GLN A 640 -0.34 10.13 -30.80
CA GLN A 640 -1.00 10.75 -31.95
C GLN A 640 -0.05 11.65 -32.75
N GLY A 641 0.81 12.41 -32.07
CA GLY A 641 1.88 13.21 -32.68
C GLY A 641 2.87 12.35 -33.45
N CYS A 642 3.35 11.24 -32.87
CA CYS A 642 4.20 10.26 -33.54
C CYS A 642 3.51 9.66 -34.78
N MET A 643 2.22 9.33 -34.68
CA MET A 643 1.41 8.84 -35.79
C MET A 643 1.27 9.85 -36.93
N ALA A 644 1.04 11.13 -36.60
CA ALA A 644 1.01 12.21 -37.58
C ALA A 644 2.37 12.38 -38.28
N GLN A 645 3.48 12.30 -37.54
CA GLN A 645 4.83 12.36 -38.10
C GLN A 645 5.19 11.14 -38.98
N LEU A 646 4.68 9.96 -38.67
CA LEU A 646 4.85 8.75 -39.49
C LEU A 646 3.98 8.77 -40.74
N SER A 647 2.72 9.24 -40.66
CA SER A 647 1.85 9.38 -41.83
C SER A 647 2.36 10.45 -42.81
N THR A 648 2.99 11.52 -42.30
CA THR A 648 3.66 12.54 -43.12
C THR A 648 4.99 12.03 -43.70
N LYS A 649 5.76 11.19 -42.97
CA LYS A 649 6.94 10.49 -43.53
C LYS A 649 6.58 9.35 -44.50
N MET A 650 5.39 8.76 -44.44
CA MET A 650 4.88 7.84 -45.48
C MET A 650 4.54 8.56 -46.78
N LYS A 651 4.34 9.89 -46.74
CA LYS A 651 4.44 10.76 -47.93
C LYS A 651 5.91 11.11 -48.24
N ARG A 652 6.83 10.15 -48.17
CA ARG A 652 8.22 10.35 -48.64
C ARG A 652 8.24 10.36 -50.17
N SER A 653 8.22 11.58 -50.70
CA SER A 653 8.81 12.04 -51.95
C SER A 653 8.76 11.02 -53.10
N ARG A 654 7.71 11.09 -53.93
CA ARG A 654 7.85 10.61 -55.32
C ARG A 654 9.12 11.24 -55.87
N ALA A 655 10.07 10.42 -56.34
CA ALA A 655 11.23 10.96 -57.04
C ALA A 655 10.69 11.80 -58.20
N LEU A 656 11.10 13.07 -58.26
CA LEU A 656 10.70 13.96 -59.35
C LEU A 656 10.97 13.25 -60.68
N PRO A 657 10.01 13.27 -61.63
CA PRO A 657 10.18 12.61 -62.91
C PRO A 657 11.46 13.12 -63.58
N PHE A 658 12.19 12.21 -64.26
CA PHE A 658 13.46 12.48 -64.96
C PHE A 658 14.72 12.66 -64.09
N THR A 659 14.67 12.40 -62.78
CA THR A 659 15.88 12.38 -61.93
C THR A 659 16.65 11.06 -62.02
N LYS A 660 17.98 11.07 -61.77
CA LYS A 660 18.80 9.84 -61.73
C LYS A 660 18.25 8.76 -60.78
N GLN A 661 17.62 9.20 -59.69
CA GLN A 661 16.96 8.35 -58.70
C GLN A 661 15.65 7.73 -59.23
N TYR A 662 14.90 8.45 -60.07
CA TYR A 662 13.68 7.96 -60.72
C TYR A 662 13.97 6.81 -61.70
N PHE A 663 15.00 6.95 -62.55
CA PHE A 663 15.40 5.88 -63.46
C PHE A 663 15.94 4.64 -62.73
N HIS A 664 16.74 4.84 -61.67
CA HIS A 664 17.26 3.73 -60.86
C HIS A 664 16.15 2.92 -60.16
N ARG A 665 15.13 3.58 -59.61
CA ARG A 665 13.97 2.89 -59.04
C ARG A 665 13.20 2.09 -60.08
N ARG A 666 12.98 2.67 -61.27
CA ARG A 666 12.26 2.01 -62.36
C ARG A 666 13.03 0.82 -62.94
N GLU A 667 14.36 0.87 -62.97
CA GLU A 667 15.22 -0.26 -63.35
C GLU A 667 15.14 -1.40 -62.32
N LEU A 668 15.16 -1.08 -61.02
CA LEU A 668 15.05 -2.08 -59.96
C LEU A 668 13.65 -2.72 -59.88
N GLU A 669 12.61 -1.95 -60.17
CA GLU A 669 11.23 -2.44 -60.33
C GLU A 669 11.11 -3.39 -61.54
N LYS A 670 11.74 -3.06 -62.67
CA LYS A 670 11.79 -3.96 -63.85
C LYS A 670 12.57 -5.25 -63.61
N LEU A 671 13.60 -5.21 -62.77
CA LEU A 671 14.45 -6.36 -62.43
C LEU A 671 13.92 -7.18 -61.24
N GLY A 672 12.78 -6.80 -60.65
CA GLY A 672 12.15 -7.50 -59.53
C GLY A 672 12.98 -7.50 -58.23
N ARG A 673 14.00 -6.62 -58.12
CA ARG A 673 14.92 -6.54 -56.98
C ARG A 673 14.75 -5.22 -56.23
N VAL A 674 13.54 -4.96 -55.74
CA VAL A 674 13.29 -3.77 -54.90
C VAL A 674 13.63 -4.11 -53.45
N PRO A 675 14.70 -3.53 -52.86
CA PRO A 675 15.10 -3.84 -51.49
C PRO A 675 14.10 -3.26 -50.47
N LYS A 676 13.84 -3.99 -49.38
CA LYS A 676 12.89 -3.62 -48.31
C LYS A 676 13.13 -2.23 -47.70
N PHE A 677 14.37 -1.74 -47.71
CA PHE A 677 14.75 -0.46 -47.10
C PHE A 677 15.03 0.66 -48.11
N GLY A 678 14.70 0.45 -49.39
CA GLY A 678 14.94 1.40 -50.48
C GLY A 678 16.40 1.42 -50.97
N SER A 679 16.62 1.86 -52.20
CA SER A 679 17.95 2.02 -52.81
C SER A 679 18.13 3.45 -53.30
N TYR A 680 19.30 4.03 -53.09
CA TYR A 680 19.62 5.39 -53.50
C TYR A 680 20.89 5.44 -54.35
N LYS A 681 20.82 6.11 -55.50
CA LYS A 681 21.94 6.29 -56.43
C LYS A 681 22.52 7.68 -56.26
N TYR A 682 23.73 7.75 -55.69
CA TYR A 682 24.50 8.97 -55.52
C TYR A 682 25.76 8.95 -56.40
N THR A 683 26.27 10.12 -56.77
CA THR A 683 27.62 10.25 -57.36
C THR A 683 28.67 10.20 -56.26
N ALA A 684 29.87 9.69 -56.58
CA ALA A 684 30.98 9.61 -55.64
C ALA A 684 31.34 10.98 -55.05
N GLU A 685 31.36 12.03 -55.88
CA GLU A 685 31.57 13.43 -55.48
C GLU A 685 30.59 13.89 -54.38
N ARG A 686 29.31 13.54 -54.49
CA ARG A 686 28.27 13.96 -53.54
C ARG A 686 28.32 13.19 -52.22
N LEU A 687 28.86 11.98 -52.23
CA LEU A 687 29.14 11.19 -51.03
C LEU A 687 30.42 11.68 -50.33
N HIS A 688 31.40 12.15 -51.09
CA HIS A 688 32.62 12.78 -50.57
C HIS A 688 32.31 14.11 -49.86
N GLN A 689 31.54 15.00 -50.49
CA GLN A 689 31.11 16.27 -49.88
C GLN A 689 30.29 16.10 -48.59
N LYS A 690 29.62 14.96 -48.43
CA LYS A 690 28.85 14.62 -47.21
C LYS A 690 29.68 13.90 -46.14
N GLY A 691 30.98 13.70 -46.37
CA GLY A 691 31.87 13.01 -45.43
C GLY A 691 31.64 11.52 -45.28
N VAL A 692 30.81 10.91 -46.13
CA VAL A 692 30.52 9.46 -46.09
C VAL A 692 31.58 8.66 -46.84
N LEU A 693 32.22 9.27 -47.84
CA LEU A 693 33.23 8.64 -48.68
C LEU A 693 34.56 9.40 -48.54
N LEU A 694 35.58 8.77 -47.96
CA LEU A 694 36.86 9.43 -47.66
C LEU A 694 37.78 9.53 -48.89
N GLY A 695 37.66 8.60 -49.85
CA GLY A 695 38.39 8.58 -51.12
C GLY A 695 38.04 7.33 -51.94
N VAL A 696 38.41 7.29 -53.22
CA VAL A 696 38.28 6.10 -54.09
C VAL A 696 39.64 5.83 -54.71
N GLU A 697 40.14 4.60 -54.58
CA GLU A 697 41.41 4.20 -55.20
C GLU A 697 41.33 4.37 -56.73
N GLY A 698 42.32 5.07 -57.29
CA GLY A 698 42.42 5.33 -58.72
C GLY A 698 41.70 6.59 -59.23
N TYR A 699 41.02 7.36 -58.37
CA TYR A 699 40.40 8.64 -58.73
C TYR A 699 40.83 9.77 -57.77
N SER A 700 41.26 10.90 -58.33
CA SER A 700 41.58 12.12 -57.55
C SER A 700 40.30 12.72 -56.96
N PRO A 701 40.33 13.34 -55.76
CA PRO A 701 39.15 13.94 -55.12
C PRO A 701 38.59 15.20 -55.83
N ARG A 702 38.97 15.44 -57.09
CA ARG A 702 38.47 16.52 -57.95
C ARG A 702 37.77 15.99 -59.19
#